data_AF-A0A973FMI8-F1
#
_entry.id   AF-A0A973FMI8-F1
#
_cell.length_a   1.000
_cell.length_b   1.000
_cell.length_c   1.000
_cell.angle_alpha   90.00
_cell.angle_beta   90.00
_cell.angle_gamma   90.00
#
_symmetry.space_group_name_H-M   'P 1'
#
loop_
_entity.id
_entity.type
_entity.pdbx_description
1 polymer ?
#
loop_
_entity_poly.entity_id
_entity_poly.type
_entity_poly.pdbx_seq_one_letter_code
_entity_poly.pdbx_strand_id
1 'polypeptide(L)'
;MTGLSLTPLETLPVFDEALRTKLANYWITSVEEFHGVVRSANRKHGSGRKALAVTLGIDEARVALLADAARNALPMDTPFDLTVEMEFGSGLLFDESEAFDEGSFAAVTIDLPDHVDPLTSLKGIPGAQQQGRRNTCVAFTLAAMVQILSGDPTDLSEQFLYYLCKEQDGLGDVGTDPNLALQLLQEKGICTETTWKYVPEPSATQPGGPTPPAIAYDEAKRRRITGFTRLPTGSLGVTQIQAQLAQNKPVLIGMPIYEHWSSSTQGNLLGRLRAPLDGENLLGGHAMCVVGYRTDASAPGGGYFIVRNSWGSDWAKDNLDGPGYCHMPYLLVSKYNKVAYVVEGVTIAQAVQPTAPAAIAKPVAAGKVQRNARPAARLGSAGVAGDNLMAIYADLLTLKDQVADLTERLQMILGVSPPIDVEPEEVESLVQPVEPAAPPANVVATPAPTPEIVPYTAPLVFISTGASEPSEDISPNGIDGVSGELLLKIDSASAARLARGQTPESAEMRQLYRDKEADELAKQKAKQEQAEDPSNFLTVGDVDPNKIEEARWAVVVSAAESVDVLKALWPLIDHRMRQMGFAKRDFDFVSGDTNCGVWYNRHTEGGTKTLANAWLSVPPVLILQPGESVNKWLARHGTSQAPVDPTKGVPFYLLLLGRPGPLDASDQAYIPLHFQYELDIFWGVGRLIFSDQHGRHRLDDYKAYANQVVNWEQRVADSDKYLNKTFGFFGTRHEDDNSTIRSADKLVAPLIDWSTNSKYAKALGFGRTTYLNKDATRDNLGRLLSSRPALLFTASHGVGLPLSDPARLVLNQGSLVTADFTFGSIKRDHWLSGEDLDALNPNLEGMIACLFACYGVGCPQKDEFIFDDKKRHQQIAPFPFVAQLPQRMLARGALAVLGHVERAWTYSFSSTEGADAQIQPFQDVFSRLLNAWSVGSATDQFNVIQGARSLTLTQALEEQKYGDGGAAITDVQISKLWMARNDARNYALLGDPAVKLGT
;
A
#
# COMPACT_ATOMS: atom_id res chain seq x y z
N MET A 1 11.81 29.14 -20.01
CA MET A 1 12.62 28.19 -19.22
C MET A 1 12.95 28.86 -17.91
N THR A 2 12.15 28.63 -16.86
CA THR A 2 12.49 29.03 -15.50
C THR A 2 13.40 27.95 -14.94
N GLY A 3 14.72 28.09 -15.14
CA GLY A 3 15.67 27.19 -14.49
C GLY A 3 15.46 27.29 -12.98
N LEU A 4 15.16 26.17 -12.33
CA LEU A 4 15.07 26.10 -10.87
C LEU A 4 16.43 26.51 -10.29
N SER A 5 16.51 27.71 -9.74
CA SER A 5 17.68 28.14 -8.98
C SER A 5 17.53 27.62 -7.56
N LEU A 6 18.49 26.79 -7.12
CA LEU A 6 18.56 26.37 -5.72
C LEU A 6 18.70 27.58 -4.80
N THR A 7 18.05 27.52 -3.64
CA THR A 7 18.06 28.61 -2.65
C THR A 7 19.37 28.54 -1.85
N PRO A 8 20.28 29.54 -1.94
CA PRO A 8 21.58 29.45 -1.27
C PRO A 8 21.46 29.46 0.26
N LEU A 9 22.24 28.63 0.96
CA LEU A 9 22.24 28.59 2.44
C LEU A 9 22.66 29.91 3.09
N GLU A 10 23.42 30.75 2.38
CA GLU A 10 23.80 32.10 2.83
C GLU A 10 22.61 33.04 3.04
N THR A 11 21.46 32.74 2.43
CA THR A 11 20.21 33.50 2.63
C THR A 11 19.62 33.30 4.02
N LEU A 12 20.08 32.27 4.76
CA LEU A 12 19.60 31.92 6.08
C LEU A 12 20.65 32.25 7.16
N PRO A 13 20.44 33.30 7.99
CA PRO A 13 21.41 33.73 9.00
C PRO A 13 21.78 32.66 10.03
N VAL A 14 20.95 31.64 10.20
CA VAL A 14 21.21 30.52 11.13
C VAL A 14 22.33 29.60 10.64
N PHE A 15 22.65 29.61 9.35
CA PHE A 15 23.80 28.93 8.77
C PHE A 15 24.99 29.88 8.73
N ASP A 16 25.79 29.93 9.79
CA ASP A 16 26.99 30.77 9.84
C ASP A 16 28.09 30.31 8.85
N GLU A 17 29.11 31.13 8.67
CA GLU A 17 30.20 30.88 7.72
C GLU A 17 30.94 29.57 8.00
N ALA A 18 31.14 29.22 9.28
CA ALA A 18 31.83 27.99 9.67
C ALA A 18 31.00 26.75 9.29
N LEU A 19 29.68 26.78 9.51
CA LEU A 19 28.77 25.70 9.15
C LEU A 19 28.65 25.56 7.62
N ARG A 20 28.49 26.68 6.91
CA ARG A 20 28.46 26.68 5.44
C ARG A 20 29.75 26.11 4.85
N THR A 21 30.90 26.41 5.44
CA THR A 21 32.19 25.83 5.00
C THR A 21 32.23 24.31 5.18
N LYS A 22 31.72 23.78 6.30
CA LYS A 22 31.65 22.32 6.51
C LYS A 22 30.70 21.64 5.53
N LEU A 23 29.53 22.23 5.29
CA LEU A 23 28.53 21.72 4.35
C LEU A 23 29.02 21.79 2.90
N ALA A 24 29.75 22.85 2.54
CA ALA A 24 30.35 23.02 1.22
C ALA A 24 31.34 21.92 0.85
N ASN A 25 32.02 21.29 1.82
CA ASN A 25 32.89 20.12 1.55
C ASN A 25 32.13 18.92 0.97
N TYR A 26 30.82 18.84 1.23
CA TYR A 26 29.91 17.85 0.67
C TYR A 26 29.05 18.45 -0.45
N TRP A 27 29.37 19.63 -0.97
CA TRP A 27 28.54 20.36 -1.93
C TRP A 27 27.08 20.60 -1.50
N ILE A 28 26.83 20.61 -0.19
CA ILE A 28 25.54 20.98 0.39
C ILE A 28 25.55 22.51 0.51
N THR A 29 25.14 23.20 -0.55
CA THR A 29 25.19 24.68 -0.61
C THR A 29 23.81 25.34 -0.65
N SER A 30 22.74 24.54 -0.69
CA SER A 30 21.37 25.04 -0.79
C SER A 30 20.45 24.50 0.29
N VAL A 31 19.33 25.20 0.48
CA VAL A 31 18.28 24.85 1.42
C VAL A 31 17.63 23.52 1.04
N GLU A 32 17.35 23.31 -0.25
CA GLU A 32 16.74 22.09 -0.78
C GLU A 32 17.62 20.87 -0.52
N GLU A 33 18.93 20.99 -0.79
CA GLU A 33 19.86 19.90 -0.57
C GLU A 33 20.05 19.61 0.92
N PHE A 34 20.23 20.65 1.74
CA PHE A 34 20.34 20.48 3.19
C PHE A 34 19.10 19.79 3.78
N HIS A 35 17.91 20.25 3.39
CA HIS A 35 16.65 19.67 3.86
C HIS A 35 16.46 18.24 3.34
N GLY A 36 16.85 17.96 2.09
CA GLY A 36 16.87 16.60 1.53
C GLY A 36 17.74 15.64 2.35
N VAL A 37 18.93 16.08 2.77
CA VAL A 37 19.80 15.29 3.65
C VAL A 37 19.21 15.10 5.05
N VAL A 38 18.53 16.10 5.60
CA VAL A 38 17.88 15.93 6.93
C VAL A 38 16.80 14.85 6.89
N ARG A 39 16.02 14.78 5.80
CA ARG A 39 14.91 13.83 5.62
C ARG A 39 15.36 12.44 5.15
N SER A 40 16.61 12.27 4.73
CA SER A 40 17.07 10.97 4.25
C SER A 40 17.19 9.96 5.38
N ALA A 41 17.02 8.68 5.04
CA ALA A 41 17.38 7.60 5.94
C ALA A 41 18.91 7.51 6.08
N ASN A 42 19.40 6.88 7.13
CA ASN A 42 20.82 6.58 7.26
C ASN A 42 21.02 5.25 7.99
N ARG A 43 21.70 4.28 7.36
CA ARG A 43 21.85 2.92 7.88
C ARG A 43 22.71 2.84 9.15
N LYS A 44 23.64 3.77 9.33
CA LYS A 44 24.59 3.74 10.46
C LYS A 44 24.11 4.57 11.65
N HIS A 45 23.59 5.76 11.38
CA HIS A 45 23.18 6.73 12.40
C HIS A 45 21.68 6.76 12.65
N GLY A 46 20.89 6.01 11.87
CA GLY A 46 19.43 5.90 11.96
C GLY A 46 18.69 6.96 11.13
N SER A 47 19.22 8.17 11.02
CA SER A 47 18.64 9.24 10.19
C SER A 47 19.71 10.16 9.59
N GLY A 48 19.38 10.80 8.48
CA GLY A 48 20.21 11.81 7.82
C GLY A 48 20.47 13.02 8.72
N ARG A 49 19.49 13.39 9.56
CA ARG A 49 19.67 14.39 10.64
C ARG A 49 20.80 14.02 11.61
N LYS A 50 20.84 12.79 12.09
CA LYS A 50 21.92 12.30 12.98
C LYS A 50 23.25 12.21 12.25
N ALA A 51 23.24 11.75 10.99
CA ALA A 51 24.43 11.71 10.17
C ALA A 51 25.02 13.11 9.94
N LEU A 52 24.18 14.13 9.74
CA LEU A 52 24.58 15.54 9.68
C LEU A 52 25.14 16.04 11.01
N ALA A 53 24.51 15.69 12.14
CA ALA A 53 25.01 16.08 13.47
C ALA A 53 26.44 15.58 13.70
N VAL A 54 26.68 14.30 13.39
CA VAL A 54 28.00 13.66 13.46
C VAL A 54 28.98 14.30 12.47
N THR A 55 28.56 14.48 11.21
CA THR A 55 29.40 15.05 10.14
C THR A 55 29.83 16.49 10.46
N LEU A 56 28.92 17.29 11.00
CA LEU A 56 29.16 18.70 11.31
C LEU A 56 29.80 18.88 12.69
N GLY A 57 29.83 17.84 13.52
CA GLY A 57 30.34 17.90 14.90
C GLY A 57 29.50 18.83 15.78
N ILE A 58 28.16 18.77 15.63
CA ILE A 58 27.20 19.58 16.39
C ILE A 58 26.11 18.68 16.98
N ASP A 59 25.37 19.20 17.97
CA ASP A 59 24.25 18.48 18.57
C ASP A 59 23.12 18.24 17.54
N GLU A 60 22.45 17.09 17.60
CA GLU A 60 21.28 16.78 16.79
C GLU A 60 20.16 17.82 16.98
N ALA A 61 19.99 18.35 18.20
CA ALA A 61 19.03 19.43 18.47
C ALA A 61 19.38 20.71 17.70
N ARG A 62 20.67 20.99 17.48
CA ARG A 62 21.11 22.12 16.66
C ARG A 62 20.82 21.86 15.17
N VAL A 63 20.98 20.62 14.69
CA VAL A 63 20.59 20.25 13.32
C VAL A 63 19.08 20.39 13.12
N ALA A 64 18.27 20.01 14.12
CA ALA A 64 16.81 20.18 14.06
C ALA A 64 16.39 21.64 13.88
N LEU A 65 17.02 22.57 14.62
CA LEU A 65 16.76 24.01 14.45
C LEU A 65 17.16 24.52 13.05
N LEU A 66 18.27 24.03 12.52
CA LEU A 66 18.70 24.35 11.16
C LEU A 66 17.73 23.78 10.12
N ALA A 67 17.20 22.58 10.36
CA ALA A 67 16.22 21.94 9.50
C ALA A 67 14.88 22.67 9.48
N ASP A 68 14.41 23.16 10.63
CA ASP A 68 13.19 23.97 10.71
C ASP A 68 13.35 25.29 9.94
N ALA A 69 14.49 25.96 10.10
CA ALA A 69 14.80 27.18 9.35
C ALA A 69 14.91 26.93 7.84
N ALA A 70 15.54 25.82 7.44
CA ALA A 70 15.61 25.41 6.05
C ALA A 70 14.21 25.11 5.48
N ARG A 71 13.39 24.35 6.21
CA ARG A 71 12.02 24.00 5.80
C ARG A 71 11.16 25.24 5.54
N ASN A 72 11.24 26.25 6.42
CA ASN A 72 10.50 27.50 6.27
C ASN A 72 10.94 28.36 5.08
N ALA A 73 12.11 28.08 4.52
CA ALA A 73 12.68 28.81 3.40
C ALA A 73 12.62 28.03 2.08
N LEU A 74 12.05 26.82 2.07
CA LEU A 74 11.84 26.07 0.85
C LEU A 74 10.83 26.78 -0.06
N PRO A 75 11.13 26.91 -1.37
CA PRO A 75 10.15 27.35 -2.35
C PRO A 75 8.88 26.47 -2.32
N MET A 76 7.71 27.08 -2.50
CA MET A 76 6.41 26.37 -2.52
C MET A 76 6.35 25.23 -3.56
N ASP A 77 7.10 25.37 -4.66
CA ASP A 77 7.15 24.41 -5.77
C ASP A 77 8.26 23.36 -5.62
N THR A 78 8.92 23.29 -4.45
CA THR A 78 9.95 22.26 -4.22
C THR A 78 9.28 20.88 -4.21
N PRO A 79 9.68 19.93 -5.07
CA PRO A 79 9.10 18.60 -5.06
C PRO A 79 9.41 17.91 -3.73
N PHE A 80 8.37 17.67 -2.92
CA PHE A 80 8.51 17.02 -1.61
C PHE A 80 8.56 15.50 -1.67
N ASP A 81 8.11 14.92 -2.79
CA ASP A 81 8.22 13.52 -3.17
C ASP A 81 9.17 13.39 -4.36
N LEU A 82 10.39 12.94 -4.08
CA LEU A 82 11.30 12.44 -5.09
C LEU A 82 11.42 10.94 -4.86
N THR A 83 11.10 10.15 -5.87
CA THR A 83 11.11 8.69 -5.80
C THR A 83 12.52 8.19 -5.46
N VAL A 84 12.62 7.35 -4.42
CA VAL A 84 13.88 6.78 -3.93
C VAL A 84 14.23 5.47 -4.66
N GLU A 85 13.28 4.88 -5.40
CA GLU A 85 13.51 3.62 -6.09
C GLU A 85 14.34 3.84 -7.36
N MET A 86 15.46 3.11 -7.49
CA MET A 86 16.17 3.02 -8.75
C MET A 86 15.28 2.33 -9.78
N GLU A 87 14.69 3.11 -10.69
CA GLU A 87 14.18 2.60 -11.96
C GLU A 87 15.32 2.35 -12.98
N PHE A 88 16.56 2.67 -12.59
CA PHE A 88 17.75 2.57 -13.44
C PHE A 88 18.72 1.49 -12.95
N GLY A 89 19.21 0.64 -13.85
CA GLY A 89 20.16 -0.40 -13.48
C GLY A 89 21.55 0.14 -13.10
N SER A 90 22.25 -0.59 -12.24
CA SER A 90 23.65 -0.35 -11.85
C SER A 90 24.42 -1.65 -12.03
N GLY A 91 25.42 -1.65 -12.93
CA GLY A 91 26.00 -2.87 -13.47
C GLY A 91 27.50 -2.87 -13.60
N LEU A 92 28.19 -2.06 -12.82
CA LEU A 92 29.65 -2.08 -12.77
C LEU A 92 30.11 -3.18 -11.81
N LEU A 93 30.86 -4.15 -12.34
CA LEU A 93 31.61 -5.12 -11.54
C LEU A 93 33.11 -4.76 -11.58
N PHE A 94 33.79 -4.86 -10.44
CA PHE A 94 35.24 -4.70 -10.35
C PHE A 94 35.78 -5.48 -9.14
N ASP A 95 36.98 -6.05 -9.27
CA ASP A 95 37.69 -6.69 -8.17
C ASP A 95 38.67 -5.71 -7.52
N GLU A 96 38.76 -5.67 -6.19
CA GLU A 96 39.59 -4.71 -5.44
C GLU A 96 41.10 -5.11 -5.41
N SER A 97 41.48 -6.19 -6.10
CA SER A 97 42.71 -6.94 -5.81
C SER A 97 43.94 -6.65 -6.69
N GLU A 98 43.84 -5.89 -7.79
CA GLU A 98 45.01 -5.64 -8.65
C GLU A 98 45.72 -4.33 -8.29
N ALA A 99 46.91 -4.47 -7.69
CA ALA A 99 47.84 -3.38 -7.43
C ALA A 99 48.28 -2.73 -8.76
N PHE A 100 47.80 -1.51 -8.99
CA PHE A 100 48.18 -0.68 -10.13
C PHE A 100 49.51 0.04 -9.84
N ASP A 101 50.48 -0.06 -10.75
CA ASP A 101 51.76 0.64 -10.62
C ASP A 101 51.62 2.11 -11.03
N GLU A 102 51.40 2.98 -10.03
CA GLU A 102 51.32 4.44 -10.22
C GLU A 102 52.62 5.04 -10.81
N GLY A 103 53.75 4.30 -10.76
CA GLY A 103 55.07 4.76 -11.19
C GLY A 103 55.23 5.03 -12.68
N SER A 104 54.30 4.58 -13.53
CA SER A 104 54.34 4.81 -14.98
C SER A 104 53.76 6.16 -15.43
N PHE A 105 53.10 6.90 -14.53
CA PHE A 105 52.54 8.22 -14.82
C PHE A 105 53.41 9.31 -14.18
N ALA A 106 54.29 9.92 -14.98
CA ALA A 106 55.04 11.09 -14.51
C ALA A 106 54.08 12.24 -14.16
N ALA A 107 54.39 12.99 -13.09
CA ALA A 107 53.77 14.27 -12.79
C ALA A 107 54.15 15.29 -13.86
N VAL A 108 53.54 15.17 -15.04
CA VAL A 108 53.67 16.17 -16.10
C VAL A 108 52.81 17.36 -15.65
N THR A 109 53.44 18.50 -15.42
CA THR A 109 52.75 19.81 -15.35
C THR A 109 52.18 20.08 -16.75
N ILE A 110 50.97 19.59 -16.98
CA ILE A 110 50.20 19.91 -18.18
C ILE A 110 49.48 21.22 -17.89
N ASP A 111 49.73 22.24 -18.73
CA ASP A 111 48.94 23.47 -18.73
C ASP A 111 47.56 23.12 -19.28
N LEU A 112 46.60 22.88 -18.39
CA LEU A 112 45.25 22.45 -18.71
C LEU A 112 44.35 23.69 -18.86
N PRO A 113 43.46 23.73 -19.87
CA PRO A 113 42.49 24.81 -19.96
C PRO A 113 41.55 24.80 -18.75
N ASP A 114 41.05 25.97 -18.35
CA ASP A 114 40.15 26.10 -17.19
C ASP A 114 38.82 25.34 -17.37
N HIS A 115 38.43 25.04 -18.60
CA HIS A 115 37.27 24.21 -18.93
C HIS A 115 37.46 23.47 -20.26
N VAL A 116 36.72 22.38 -20.40
CA VAL A 116 36.46 21.67 -21.66
C VAL A 116 34.94 21.44 -21.73
N ASP A 117 34.29 22.03 -22.72
CA ASP A 117 32.85 21.84 -22.96
C ASP A 117 32.53 20.37 -23.32
N PRO A 118 31.28 19.91 -23.12
CA PRO A 118 30.91 18.52 -23.39
C PRO A 118 31.25 18.08 -24.82
N LEU A 119 32.11 17.06 -24.93
CA LEU A 119 32.56 16.50 -26.21
C LEU A 119 31.40 15.97 -27.07
N THR A 120 30.27 15.62 -26.46
CA THR A 120 29.04 15.24 -27.15
C THR A 120 28.47 16.38 -27.98
N SER A 121 28.27 17.54 -27.36
CA SER A 121 27.77 18.77 -28.00
C SER A 121 28.72 19.26 -29.09
N LEU A 122 30.03 19.22 -28.83
CA LEU A 122 31.06 19.62 -29.79
C LEU A 122 31.09 18.76 -31.06
N LYS A 123 30.67 17.48 -30.96
CA LYS A 123 30.73 16.50 -32.05
C LYS A 123 29.36 16.08 -32.58
N GLY A 124 28.27 16.71 -32.13
CA GLY A 124 26.90 16.37 -32.55
C GLY A 124 26.45 14.97 -32.14
N ILE A 125 27.01 14.41 -31.07
CA ILE A 125 26.63 13.10 -30.54
C ILE A 125 25.32 13.24 -29.74
N PRO A 126 24.37 12.28 -29.85
CA PRO A 126 23.14 12.30 -29.06
C PRO A 126 23.39 12.44 -27.55
N GLY A 127 22.39 13.00 -26.86
CA GLY A 127 22.39 13.18 -25.40
C GLY A 127 22.38 11.87 -24.62
N ALA A 128 22.13 11.94 -23.30
CA ALA A 128 22.04 10.75 -22.46
C ALA A 128 20.98 9.76 -22.99
N GLN A 129 21.37 8.49 -23.12
CA GLN A 129 20.47 7.40 -23.51
C GLN A 129 19.84 6.75 -22.27
N GLN A 130 18.86 5.86 -22.46
CA GLN A 130 18.12 5.20 -21.38
C GLN A 130 18.43 3.69 -21.32
N GLN A 131 19.17 3.28 -20.28
CA GLN A 131 19.45 1.87 -20.04
C GLN A 131 18.28 1.10 -19.43
N GLY A 132 17.30 1.81 -18.85
CA GLY A 132 16.17 1.20 -18.14
C GLY A 132 16.62 0.38 -16.92
N ARG A 133 15.92 -0.72 -16.64
CA ARG A 133 16.11 -1.50 -15.40
C ARG A 133 17.28 -2.47 -15.44
N ARG A 134 17.96 -2.60 -16.59
CA ARG A 134 19.07 -3.54 -16.78
C ARG A 134 20.40 -2.96 -16.36
N ASN A 135 21.29 -3.85 -15.94
CA ASN A 135 22.60 -3.52 -15.41
C ASN A 135 23.64 -3.34 -16.55
N THR A 136 23.31 -2.51 -17.55
CA THR A 136 24.03 -2.38 -18.82
C THR A 136 24.89 -1.12 -18.94
N CYS A 137 25.04 -0.33 -17.86
CA CYS A 137 25.77 0.94 -17.81
C CYS A 137 27.16 0.95 -18.48
N VAL A 138 27.92 -0.14 -18.38
CA VAL A 138 29.23 -0.30 -19.03
C VAL A 138 29.09 -0.25 -20.55
N ALA A 139 28.11 -0.97 -21.12
CA ALA A 139 27.89 -1.01 -22.56
C ALA A 139 27.46 0.37 -23.10
N PHE A 140 26.55 1.06 -22.40
CA PHE A 140 26.15 2.44 -22.72
C PHE A 140 27.32 3.42 -22.68
N THR A 141 28.16 3.32 -21.66
CA THR A 141 29.34 4.18 -21.54
C THR A 141 30.32 3.96 -22.68
N LEU A 142 30.58 2.71 -23.07
CA LEU A 142 31.51 2.39 -24.15
C LEU A 142 30.96 2.73 -25.53
N ALA A 143 29.67 2.52 -25.79
CA ALA A 143 29.00 2.97 -27.00
C ALA A 143 29.13 4.50 -27.16
N ALA A 144 28.90 5.24 -26.07
CA ALA A 144 29.11 6.69 -26.02
C ALA A 144 30.53 7.10 -26.38
N MET A 145 31.54 6.42 -25.82
CA MET A 145 32.94 6.72 -26.11
C MET A 145 33.30 6.46 -27.58
N VAL A 146 32.77 5.39 -28.18
CA VAL A 146 32.97 5.09 -29.61
C VAL A 146 32.39 6.18 -30.49
N GLN A 147 31.15 6.62 -30.22
CA GLN A 147 30.51 7.74 -30.93
C GLN A 147 31.33 9.02 -30.80
N ILE A 148 31.74 9.39 -29.58
CA ILE A 148 32.51 10.61 -29.32
C ILE A 148 33.88 10.56 -29.98
N LEU A 149 34.62 9.45 -29.92
CA LEU A 149 35.96 9.36 -30.49
C LEU A 149 35.95 9.36 -32.02
N SER A 150 34.95 8.73 -32.62
CA SER A 150 34.79 8.72 -34.08
C SER A 150 34.17 9.99 -34.66
N GLY A 151 33.40 10.74 -33.86
CA GLY A 151 32.54 11.82 -34.35
C GLY A 151 31.36 11.31 -35.19
N ASP A 152 31.03 10.01 -35.12
CA ASP A 152 29.91 9.40 -35.80
C ASP A 152 28.70 9.31 -34.84
N PRO A 153 27.59 10.03 -35.09
CA PRO A 153 26.41 10.01 -34.24
C PRO A 153 25.52 8.77 -34.47
N THR A 154 25.96 7.81 -35.28
CA THR A 154 25.24 6.55 -35.52
C THR A 154 24.88 5.88 -34.19
N ASP A 155 23.63 5.46 -34.08
CA ASP A 155 23.13 4.76 -32.90
C ASP A 155 23.68 3.33 -32.84
N LEU A 156 24.33 2.99 -31.72
CA LEU A 156 25.08 1.75 -31.55
C LEU A 156 24.30 0.80 -30.63
N SER A 157 24.45 -0.51 -30.84
CA SER A 157 23.73 -1.51 -30.03
C SER A 157 24.46 -1.82 -28.73
N GLU A 158 24.06 -1.20 -27.63
CA GLU A 158 24.52 -1.58 -26.29
C GLU A 158 24.12 -3.02 -25.95
N GLN A 159 22.99 -3.47 -26.48
CA GLN A 159 22.51 -4.84 -26.34
C GLN A 159 23.52 -5.85 -26.87
N PHE A 160 24.12 -5.58 -28.04
CA PHE A 160 25.08 -6.49 -28.65
C PHE A 160 26.35 -6.59 -27.82
N LEU A 161 26.89 -5.45 -27.37
CA LEU A 161 28.08 -5.44 -26.53
C LEU A 161 27.83 -6.13 -25.18
N TYR A 162 26.67 -5.89 -24.56
CA TYR A 162 26.32 -6.55 -23.31
C TYR A 162 26.06 -8.05 -23.49
N TYR A 163 25.43 -8.47 -24.60
CA TYR A 163 25.28 -9.89 -24.94
C TYR A 163 26.64 -10.59 -25.00
N LEU A 164 27.62 -10.00 -25.70
CA LEU A 164 28.98 -10.56 -25.76
C LEU A 164 29.63 -10.67 -24.38
N CYS A 165 29.41 -9.68 -23.51
CA CYS A 165 29.91 -9.72 -22.14
C CYS A 165 29.30 -10.90 -21.38
N LYS A 166 27.97 -11.09 -21.44
CA LYS A 166 27.27 -12.18 -20.76
C LYS A 166 27.63 -13.56 -21.32
N GLU A 167 27.86 -13.65 -22.63
CA GLU A 167 28.36 -14.87 -23.26
C GLU A 167 29.77 -15.24 -22.76
N GLN A 168 30.61 -14.25 -22.49
CA GLN A 168 32.00 -14.45 -22.07
C GLN A 168 32.18 -14.64 -20.56
N ASP A 169 31.43 -13.89 -19.72
CA ASP A 169 31.53 -13.97 -18.26
C ASP A 169 30.53 -14.97 -17.63
N GLY A 170 29.46 -15.34 -18.33
CA GLY A 170 28.45 -16.29 -17.85
C GLY A 170 27.65 -15.81 -16.64
N LEU A 171 27.71 -14.53 -16.29
CA LEU A 171 27.02 -13.97 -15.15
C LEU A 171 25.56 -13.67 -15.48
N GLY A 172 24.72 -13.59 -14.44
CA GLY A 172 23.34 -13.10 -14.55
C GLY A 172 23.28 -11.63 -14.97
N ASP A 173 22.08 -11.04 -14.92
CA ASP A 173 21.90 -9.61 -15.20
C ASP A 173 22.33 -8.74 -14.01
N VAL A 174 23.61 -8.87 -13.62
CA VAL A 174 24.24 -8.18 -12.48
C VAL A 174 25.26 -7.14 -12.93
N GLY A 175 25.42 -6.95 -14.24
CA GLY A 175 26.46 -6.10 -14.80
C GLY A 175 27.66 -6.87 -15.33
N THR A 176 28.72 -6.14 -15.67
CA THR A 176 29.96 -6.70 -16.22
C THR A 176 31.18 -5.85 -15.84
N ASP A 177 32.36 -6.41 -16.05
CA ASP A 177 33.64 -5.73 -15.87
C ASP A 177 33.94 -4.84 -17.10
N PRO A 178 34.22 -3.53 -16.93
CA PRO A 178 34.63 -2.65 -18.03
C PRO A 178 35.84 -3.15 -18.83
N ASN A 179 36.79 -3.82 -18.18
CA ASN A 179 37.97 -4.36 -18.86
C ASN A 179 37.58 -5.45 -19.87
N LEU A 180 36.69 -6.36 -19.47
CA LEU A 180 36.15 -7.39 -20.36
C LEU A 180 35.39 -6.75 -21.54
N ALA A 181 34.52 -5.78 -21.25
CA ALA A 181 33.75 -5.10 -22.29
C ALA A 181 34.66 -4.36 -23.30
N LEU A 182 35.75 -3.73 -22.82
CA LEU A 182 36.76 -3.10 -23.68
C LEU A 182 37.51 -4.12 -24.56
N GLN A 183 37.90 -5.27 -24.01
CA GLN A 183 38.54 -6.36 -24.77
C GLN A 183 37.62 -6.87 -25.88
N LEU A 184 36.34 -7.11 -25.57
CA LEU A 184 35.34 -7.55 -26.53
C LEU A 184 35.06 -6.48 -27.60
N LEU A 185 35.02 -5.21 -27.21
CA LEU A 185 34.87 -4.10 -28.14
C LEU A 185 36.08 -3.93 -29.08
N GLN A 186 37.28 -4.27 -28.63
CA GLN A 186 38.50 -4.30 -29.45
C GLN A 186 38.47 -5.50 -30.41
N GLU A 187 38.13 -6.69 -29.92
CA GLU A 187 38.19 -7.94 -30.68
C GLU A 187 37.02 -8.12 -31.65
N LYS A 188 35.80 -7.87 -31.18
CA LYS A 188 34.55 -8.13 -31.93
C LYS A 188 33.97 -6.86 -32.53
N GLY A 189 34.03 -5.74 -31.80
CA GLY A 189 33.43 -4.46 -32.19
C GLY A 189 31.97 -4.32 -31.78
N ILE A 190 31.27 -3.33 -32.32
CA ILE A 190 29.87 -3.01 -31.98
C ILE A 190 29.02 -2.73 -33.23
N CYS A 191 27.84 -3.36 -33.32
CA CYS A 191 26.90 -3.14 -34.42
C CYS A 191 25.98 -1.94 -34.16
N THR A 192 25.09 -1.62 -35.09
CA THR A 192 24.12 -0.54 -34.91
C THR A 192 22.88 -1.01 -34.16
N GLU A 193 22.21 -0.07 -33.49
CA GLU A 193 20.93 -0.30 -32.79
C GLU A 193 19.85 -0.82 -33.75
N THR A 194 19.88 -0.38 -35.02
CA THR A 194 18.96 -0.88 -36.06
C THR A 194 19.15 -2.37 -36.34
N THR A 195 20.38 -2.87 -36.30
CA THR A 195 20.69 -4.30 -36.52
C THR A 195 20.35 -5.15 -35.31
N TRP A 196 20.55 -4.63 -34.10
CA TRP A 196 20.22 -5.34 -32.88
C TRP A 196 19.71 -4.36 -31.82
N LYS A 197 18.40 -4.39 -31.57
CA LYS A 197 17.72 -3.39 -30.73
C LYS A 197 17.94 -3.64 -29.25
N TYR A 198 18.00 -2.56 -28.49
CA TYR A 198 18.03 -2.56 -27.06
C TYR A 198 16.70 -2.99 -26.46
N VAL A 199 16.78 -3.93 -25.52
CA VAL A 199 15.64 -4.37 -24.70
C VAL A 199 15.91 -3.93 -23.26
N PRO A 200 15.13 -2.98 -22.72
CA PRO A 200 15.38 -2.38 -21.40
C PRO A 200 14.93 -3.24 -20.23
N GLU A 201 14.22 -4.35 -20.48
CA GLU A 201 13.68 -5.24 -19.45
C GLU A 201 14.64 -6.40 -19.13
N PRO A 202 14.93 -6.66 -17.84
CA PRO A 202 15.80 -7.76 -17.43
C PRO A 202 15.16 -9.12 -17.71
N SER A 203 16.00 -10.14 -17.92
CA SER A 203 15.56 -11.53 -18.10
C SER A 203 16.36 -12.47 -17.22
N ALA A 204 15.66 -13.22 -16.36
CA ALA A 204 16.28 -14.20 -15.47
C ALA A 204 16.84 -15.43 -16.22
N THR A 205 16.28 -15.74 -17.39
CA THR A 205 16.68 -16.91 -18.20
C THR A 205 17.64 -16.55 -19.32
N GLN A 206 17.68 -15.28 -19.73
CA GLN A 206 18.54 -14.77 -20.80
C GLN A 206 19.11 -13.39 -20.43
N PRO A 207 20.08 -13.31 -19.50
CA PRO A 207 20.59 -12.04 -18.98
C PRO A 207 21.21 -11.14 -20.06
N GLY A 208 21.81 -11.73 -21.11
CA GLY A 208 22.34 -11.02 -22.28
C GLY A 208 21.30 -10.67 -23.34
N GLY A 209 20.05 -11.09 -23.17
CA GLY A 209 19.01 -11.07 -24.20
C GLY A 209 19.12 -12.21 -25.22
N PRO A 210 18.30 -12.20 -26.28
CA PRO A 210 18.33 -13.24 -27.31
C PRO A 210 19.67 -13.25 -28.08
N THR A 211 19.97 -14.36 -28.75
CA THR A 211 21.17 -14.46 -29.59
C THR A 211 21.10 -13.47 -30.77
N PRO A 212 22.13 -12.62 -30.98
CA PRO A 212 22.16 -11.68 -32.10
C PRO A 212 22.20 -12.40 -33.46
N PRO A 213 21.60 -11.83 -34.52
CA PRO A 213 21.65 -12.39 -35.86
C PRO A 213 23.07 -12.30 -36.43
N ALA A 214 23.42 -13.19 -37.37
CA ALA A 214 24.76 -13.24 -37.98
C ALA A 214 25.24 -11.89 -38.57
N ILE A 215 24.31 -11.10 -39.13
CA ILE A 215 24.60 -9.77 -39.66
C ILE A 215 25.11 -8.78 -38.60
N ALA A 216 24.73 -8.94 -37.33
CA ALA A 216 25.22 -8.11 -36.22
C ALA A 216 26.73 -8.31 -36.02
N TYR A 217 27.21 -9.56 -36.07
CA TYR A 217 28.64 -9.86 -35.95
C TYR A 217 29.46 -9.32 -37.13
N ASP A 218 28.91 -9.35 -38.34
CA ASP A 218 29.61 -8.80 -39.53
C ASP A 218 29.62 -7.28 -39.55
N GLU A 219 28.55 -6.64 -39.08
CA GLU A 219 28.52 -5.19 -38.92
C GLU A 219 29.44 -4.73 -37.78
N ALA A 220 29.48 -5.45 -36.66
CA ALA A 220 30.30 -5.10 -35.50
C ALA A 220 31.79 -4.95 -35.84
N LYS A 221 32.31 -5.79 -36.74
CA LYS A 221 33.70 -5.73 -37.22
C LYS A 221 34.06 -4.37 -37.84
N ARG A 222 33.07 -3.59 -38.28
CA ARG A 222 33.28 -2.27 -38.90
C ARG A 222 33.59 -1.19 -37.88
N ARG A 223 33.27 -1.37 -36.59
CA ARG A 223 33.46 -0.38 -35.54
C ARG A 223 34.15 -1.02 -34.35
N ARG A 224 35.47 -0.84 -34.27
CA ARG A 224 36.32 -1.39 -33.21
C ARG A 224 37.18 -0.32 -32.59
N ILE A 225 37.47 -0.46 -31.31
CA ILE A 225 38.52 0.34 -30.68
C ILE A 225 39.89 -0.20 -31.06
N THR A 226 40.91 0.67 -31.12
CA THR A 226 42.28 0.27 -31.48
C THR A 226 43.10 -0.17 -30.28
N GLY A 227 42.78 0.37 -29.11
CA GLY A 227 43.45 0.11 -27.84
C GLY A 227 42.76 0.88 -26.71
N PHE A 228 43.10 0.54 -25.47
CA PHE A 228 42.59 1.21 -24.28
C PHE A 228 43.65 1.19 -23.17
N THR A 229 43.61 2.20 -22.30
CA THR A 229 44.55 2.35 -21.19
C THR A 229 43.77 2.59 -19.90
N ARG A 230 44.15 1.88 -18.83
CA ARG A 230 43.65 2.15 -17.46
C ARG A 230 44.35 3.38 -16.90
N LEU A 231 43.60 4.33 -16.40
CA LEU A 231 44.13 5.52 -15.73
C LEU A 231 44.25 5.27 -14.20
N PRO A 232 45.18 5.95 -13.51
CA PRO A 232 45.25 5.92 -12.05
C PRO A 232 43.96 6.45 -11.42
N THR A 233 43.70 6.08 -10.16
CA THR A 233 42.63 6.65 -9.34
C THR A 233 43.20 7.76 -8.44
N GLY A 234 42.41 8.25 -7.48
CA GLY A 234 42.89 9.31 -6.58
C GLY A 234 43.07 10.66 -7.26
N SER A 235 43.87 11.52 -6.65
CA SER A 235 44.12 12.88 -7.15
C SER A 235 44.91 12.88 -8.46
N LEU A 236 45.83 11.93 -8.64
CA LEU A 236 46.53 11.74 -9.91
C LEU A 236 45.55 11.35 -11.01
N GLY A 237 44.57 10.50 -10.70
CA GLY A 237 43.48 10.16 -11.61
C GLY A 237 42.69 11.35 -12.11
N VAL A 238 42.34 12.30 -11.24
CA VAL A 238 41.64 13.54 -11.63
C VAL A 238 42.45 14.31 -12.68
N THR A 239 43.74 14.54 -12.44
CA THR A 239 44.61 15.25 -13.39
C THR A 239 44.74 14.50 -14.72
N GLN A 240 44.85 13.17 -14.69
CA GLN A 240 44.91 12.36 -15.90
C GLN A 240 43.61 12.40 -16.70
N ILE A 241 42.44 12.35 -16.03
CA ILE A 241 41.14 12.49 -16.70
C ILE A 241 41.05 13.85 -17.41
N GLN A 242 41.42 14.95 -16.74
CA GLN A 242 41.44 16.29 -17.35
C GLN A 242 42.38 16.34 -18.56
N ALA A 243 43.57 15.73 -18.47
CA ALA A 243 44.53 15.67 -19.57
C ALA A 243 44.02 14.91 -20.80
N GLN A 244 43.24 13.83 -20.60
CA GLN A 244 42.60 13.12 -21.71
C GLN A 244 41.48 13.95 -22.34
N LEU A 245 40.66 14.62 -21.52
CA LEU A 245 39.58 15.49 -22.00
C LEU A 245 40.12 16.68 -22.80
N ALA A 246 41.23 17.30 -22.38
CA ALA A 246 41.92 18.36 -23.12
C ALA A 246 42.43 17.89 -24.50
N GLN A 247 42.59 16.57 -24.69
CA GLN A 247 42.92 15.94 -25.97
C GLN A 247 41.68 15.43 -26.72
N ASN A 248 40.48 15.85 -26.33
CA ASN A 248 39.19 15.43 -26.89
C ASN A 248 38.91 13.91 -26.76
N LYS A 249 39.47 13.27 -25.73
CA LYS A 249 39.22 11.86 -25.42
C LYS A 249 38.29 11.73 -24.21
N PRO A 250 37.10 11.12 -24.36
CA PRO A 250 36.23 10.82 -23.24
C PRO A 250 36.85 9.73 -22.36
N VAL A 251 36.40 9.66 -21.12
CA VAL A 251 36.91 8.68 -20.14
C VAL A 251 35.75 7.94 -19.50
N LEU A 252 35.80 6.61 -19.48
CA LEU A 252 34.91 5.81 -18.63
C LEU A 252 35.38 5.94 -17.20
N ILE A 253 34.48 6.27 -16.28
CA ILE A 253 34.69 6.17 -14.84
C ILE A 253 33.72 5.16 -14.24
N GLY A 254 34.10 4.55 -13.13
CA GLY A 254 33.27 3.59 -12.42
C GLY A 254 33.39 3.75 -10.91
N MET A 255 32.25 3.94 -10.24
CA MET A 255 32.21 4.23 -8.80
C MET A 255 30.91 3.75 -8.14
N PRO A 256 30.91 3.59 -6.80
CA PRO A 256 29.68 3.39 -6.05
C PRO A 256 28.73 4.59 -6.18
N ILE A 257 27.43 4.31 -6.29
CA ILE A 257 26.36 5.30 -6.32
C ILE A 257 25.45 5.16 -5.09
N TYR A 258 24.84 6.26 -4.70
CA TYR A 258 24.09 6.39 -3.45
C TYR A 258 22.70 6.97 -3.70
N GLU A 259 21.78 6.71 -2.78
CA GLU A 259 20.36 7.07 -2.92
C GLU A 259 20.09 8.53 -3.23
N HIS A 260 20.92 9.47 -2.76
CA HIS A 260 20.73 10.91 -2.99
C HIS A 260 20.90 11.33 -4.45
N TRP A 261 21.41 10.46 -5.33
CA TRP A 261 21.55 10.75 -6.76
C TRP A 261 20.18 10.85 -7.46
N SER A 262 19.16 10.16 -6.95
CA SER A 262 17.77 10.21 -7.43
C SER A 262 16.79 10.80 -6.40
N SER A 263 17.09 10.68 -5.10
CA SER A 263 16.16 11.13 -4.04
C SER A 263 16.35 12.57 -3.58
N SER A 264 17.40 13.28 -4.02
CA SER A 264 17.60 14.70 -3.69
C SER A 264 17.19 15.61 -4.85
N THR A 265 16.69 16.81 -4.56
CA THR A 265 16.34 17.82 -5.59
C THR A 265 17.55 18.18 -6.44
N GLN A 266 18.71 18.35 -5.80
CA GLN A 266 19.96 18.67 -6.48
C GLN A 266 20.45 17.52 -7.38
N GLY A 267 20.36 16.28 -6.92
CA GLY A 267 20.74 15.09 -7.71
C GLY A 267 19.76 14.83 -8.86
N ASN A 268 18.47 14.78 -8.57
CA ASN A 268 17.45 14.37 -9.53
C ASN A 268 17.18 15.41 -10.63
N LEU A 269 17.08 16.69 -10.28
CA LEU A 269 16.71 17.73 -11.25
C LEU A 269 17.91 18.32 -11.96
N LEU A 270 19.02 18.48 -11.24
CA LEU A 270 20.21 19.17 -11.75
C LEU A 270 21.38 18.24 -12.05
N GLY A 271 21.34 16.97 -11.62
CA GLY A 271 22.49 16.08 -11.74
C GLY A 271 23.72 16.59 -10.98
N ARG A 272 23.57 17.42 -9.94
CA ARG A 272 24.71 17.97 -9.19
C ARG A 272 25.00 17.07 -7.99
N LEU A 273 26.00 16.21 -8.13
CA LEU A 273 26.18 15.05 -7.26
C LEU A 273 27.15 15.34 -6.12
N ARG A 274 26.74 15.03 -4.89
CA ARG A 274 27.59 15.18 -3.70
C ARG A 274 28.24 13.88 -3.25
N ALA A 275 29.30 14.04 -2.44
CA ALA A 275 29.81 12.94 -1.63
C ALA A 275 28.74 12.43 -0.65
N PRO A 276 28.69 11.11 -0.41
CA PRO A 276 27.80 10.55 0.58
C PRO A 276 28.21 10.97 1.99
N LEU A 277 27.23 11.11 2.88
CA LEU A 277 27.47 11.11 4.32
C LEU A 277 27.77 9.68 4.80
N ASP A 278 28.45 9.60 5.94
CA ASP A 278 28.72 8.32 6.59
C ASP A 278 27.40 7.57 6.89
N GLY A 279 27.27 6.35 6.40
CA GLY A 279 26.08 5.51 6.60
C GLY A 279 24.93 5.72 5.59
N GLU A 280 25.07 6.58 4.58
CA GLU A 280 24.07 6.68 3.49
C GLU A 280 23.99 5.39 2.67
N ASN A 281 22.80 5.14 2.11
CA ASN A 281 22.50 3.88 1.44
C ASN A 281 23.29 3.74 0.13
N LEU A 282 24.15 2.73 0.06
CA LEU A 282 24.85 2.32 -1.16
C LEU A 282 23.88 1.54 -2.05
N LEU A 283 23.69 1.99 -3.29
CA LEU A 283 22.77 1.36 -4.24
C LEU A 283 23.46 0.34 -5.15
N GLY A 284 24.71 0.57 -5.51
CA GLY A 284 25.47 -0.33 -6.39
C GLY A 284 26.67 0.36 -7.03
N GLY A 285 27.30 -0.31 -7.99
CA GLY A 285 28.37 0.25 -8.82
C GLY A 285 27.84 0.72 -10.17
N HIS A 286 28.26 1.90 -10.62
CA HIS A 286 27.80 2.47 -11.89
C HIS A 286 28.96 2.96 -12.75
N ALA A 287 28.87 2.73 -14.06
CA ALA A 287 29.83 3.19 -15.07
C ALA A 287 29.22 4.34 -15.87
N MET A 288 29.99 5.42 -16.07
CA MET A 288 29.54 6.63 -16.78
C MET A 288 30.66 7.23 -17.65
N CYS A 289 30.27 8.05 -18.62
CA CYS A 289 31.19 8.66 -19.59
C CYS A 289 31.51 10.11 -19.20
N VAL A 290 32.75 10.40 -18.81
CA VAL A 290 33.24 11.77 -18.61
C VAL A 290 33.52 12.41 -19.95
N VAL A 291 32.92 13.57 -20.19
CA VAL A 291 32.93 14.24 -21.50
C VAL A 291 33.34 15.71 -21.44
N GLY A 292 33.61 16.26 -20.26
CA GLY A 292 34.06 17.64 -20.10
C GLY A 292 34.41 17.95 -18.65
N TYR A 293 34.89 19.16 -18.40
CA TYR A 293 35.14 19.65 -17.04
C TYR A 293 35.11 21.17 -16.96
N ARG A 294 34.86 21.71 -15.77
CA ARG A 294 34.95 23.15 -15.47
C ARG A 294 35.66 23.36 -14.13
N THR A 295 36.58 24.32 -14.08
CA THR A 295 37.16 24.83 -12.84
C THR A 295 36.12 25.69 -12.13
N ASP A 296 35.88 25.42 -10.85
CA ASP A 296 34.88 26.10 -10.02
C ASP A 296 35.29 26.02 -8.55
N ALA A 297 35.68 27.15 -7.97
CA ALA A 297 36.12 27.23 -6.58
C ALA A 297 35.01 26.89 -5.56
N SER A 298 33.73 26.94 -5.97
CA SER A 298 32.60 26.55 -5.13
C SER A 298 32.34 25.04 -5.14
N ALA A 299 32.99 24.29 -6.04
CA ALA A 299 32.90 22.84 -6.12
C ALA A 299 34.01 22.16 -5.28
N PRO A 300 33.68 21.10 -4.52
CA PRO A 300 34.67 20.36 -3.75
C PRO A 300 35.84 19.84 -4.62
N GLY A 301 37.06 20.28 -4.29
CA GLY A 301 38.26 19.95 -5.06
C GLY A 301 38.60 20.95 -6.17
N GLY A 302 37.91 22.10 -6.25
CA GLY A 302 38.25 23.21 -7.15
C GLY A 302 37.63 23.14 -8.54
N GLY A 303 36.71 22.20 -8.77
CA GLY A 303 35.98 22.07 -10.03
C GLY A 303 35.17 20.78 -10.08
N TYR A 304 34.52 20.57 -11.23
CA TYR A 304 33.71 19.39 -11.49
C TYR A 304 33.88 18.87 -12.91
N PHE A 305 33.66 17.57 -13.07
CA PHE A 305 33.53 16.90 -14.35
C PHE A 305 32.08 16.97 -14.84
N ILE A 306 31.92 17.09 -16.16
CA ILE A 306 30.64 16.93 -16.85
C ILE A 306 30.59 15.50 -17.36
N VAL A 307 29.60 14.75 -16.90
CA VAL A 307 29.51 13.31 -17.08
C VAL A 307 28.17 12.97 -17.74
N ARG A 308 28.22 12.30 -18.89
CA ARG A 308 27.05 11.75 -19.57
C ARG A 308 26.62 10.46 -18.87
N ASN A 309 25.42 10.48 -18.29
CA ASN A 309 24.81 9.30 -17.68
C ASN A 309 24.00 8.49 -18.72
N SER A 310 23.47 7.35 -18.31
CA SER A 310 22.66 6.43 -19.13
C SER A 310 21.25 6.22 -18.58
N TRP A 311 20.69 7.23 -17.91
CA TRP A 311 19.36 7.21 -17.27
C TRP A 311 18.29 8.04 -18.01
N GLY A 312 18.54 8.32 -19.29
CA GLY A 312 17.65 9.13 -20.12
C GLY A 312 17.67 10.63 -19.81
N SER A 313 16.87 11.39 -20.54
CA SER A 313 16.78 12.85 -20.43
C SER A 313 15.86 13.36 -19.32
N ASP A 314 15.04 12.48 -18.75
CA ASP A 314 14.11 12.85 -17.68
C ASP A 314 14.84 13.05 -16.35
N TRP A 315 15.92 12.28 -16.14
CA TRP A 315 16.85 12.50 -15.04
C TRP A 315 17.76 13.70 -15.34
N ALA A 316 18.04 14.51 -14.33
CA ALA A 316 18.81 15.75 -14.45
C ALA A 316 18.30 16.67 -15.57
N LYS A 317 16.98 16.70 -15.79
CA LYS A 317 16.33 17.42 -16.90
C LYS A 317 16.66 18.91 -16.97
N ASP A 318 16.99 19.51 -15.82
CA ASP A 318 17.30 20.94 -15.67
C ASP A 318 18.82 21.20 -15.58
N ASN A 319 19.67 20.20 -15.89
CA ASN A 319 21.12 20.38 -15.90
C ASN A 319 21.57 21.36 -17.01
N LEU A 320 22.48 22.27 -16.65
CA LEU A 320 22.95 23.36 -17.53
C LEU A 320 23.71 22.89 -18.78
N ASP A 321 24.40 21.75 -18.72
CA ASP A 321 25.14 21.19 -19.85
C ASP A 321 24.29 20.18 -20.66
N GLY A 322 23.05 19.94 -20.23
CA GLY A 322 22.04 19.17 -20.95
C GLY A 322 21.35 18.10 -20.08
N PRO A 323 20.11 17.70 -20.43
CA PRO A 323 19.37 16.68 -19.68
C PRO A 323 20.08 15.32 -19.70
N GLY A 324 20.06 14.61 -18.56
CA GLY A 324 20.73 13.33 -18.36
C GLY A 324 22.25 13.41 -18.14
N TYR A 325 22.79 14.62 -17.99
CA TYR A 325 24.19 14.84 -17.58
C TYR A 325 24.26 15.07 -16.08
N CYS A 326 25.45 14.85 -15.52
CA CYS A 326 25.73 15.20 -14.14
C CYS A 326 27.05 15.94 -13.97
N HIS A 327 27.08 16.75 -12.93
CA HIS A 327 28.23 17.47 -12.45
C HIS A 327 28.79 16.72 -11.25
N MET A 328 30.02 16.22 -11.37
CA MET A 328 30.71 15.46 -10.34
C MET A 328 31.95 16.21 -9.85
N PRO A 329 32.05 16.59 -8.56
CA PRO A 329 33.21 17.28 -8.02
C PRO A 329 34.48 16.46 -8.20
N TYR A 330 35.61 17.15 -8.40
CA TYR A 330 36.92 16.51 -8.43
C TYR A 330 37.21 15.72 -7.15
N LEU A 331 36.77 16.23 -5.99
CA LEU A 331 36.94 15.51 -4.73
C LEU A 331 36.11 14.22 -4.66
N LEU A 332 34.91 14.20 -5.25
CA LEU A 332 34.08 13.00 -5.32
C LEU A 332 34.77 11.94 -6.18
N VAL A 333 35.23 12.32 -7.38
CA VAL A 333 35.94 11.39 -8.28
C VAL A 333 37.24 10.91 -7.66
N SER A 334 38.04 11.81 -7.06
CA SER A 334 39.29 11.45 -6.40
C SER A 334 39.10 10.44 -5.26
N LYS A 335 37.97 10.48 -4.54
CA LYS A 335 37.76 9.64 -3.36
C LYS A 335 37.06 8.32 -3.67
N TYR A 336 36.12 8.31 -4.61
CA TYR A 336 35.23 7.18 -4.83
C TYR A 336 35.42 6.49 -6.19
N ASN A 337 36.15 7.09 -7.13
CA ASN A 337 36.39 6.42 -8.40
C ASN A 337 37.26 5.17 -8.20
N LYS A 338 36.74 4.02 -8.62
CA LYS A 338 37.39 2.72 -8.50
C LYS A 338 38.09 2.31 -9.78
N VAL A 339 37.60 2.78 -10.93
CA VAL A 339 38.15 2.44 -12.24
C VAL A 339 38.02 3.61 -13.20
N ALA A 340 39.05 3.82 -14.02
CA ALA A 340 39.00 4.77 -15.12
C ALA A 340 39.70 4.19 -16.36
N TYR A 341 39.06 4.31 -17.52
CA TYR A 341 39.60 3.85 -18.79
C TYR A 341 39.45 4.92 -19.87
N VAL A 342 40.52 5.10 -20.64
CA VAL A 342 40.49 5.88 -21.88
C VAL A 342 40.69 4.94 -23.07
N VAL A 343 39.94 5.18 -24.14
CA VAL A 343 40.12 4.48 -25.42
C VAL A 343 41.07 5.29 -26.29
N GLU A 344 42.05 4.63 -26.91
CA GLU A 344 43.11 5.28 -27.68
C GLU A 344 42.63 5.80 -29.04
N GLY A 345 41.71 5.08 -29.69
CA GLY A 345 41.17 5.39 -31.00
C GLY A 345 40.08 4.41 -31.44
N VAL A 346 39.38 4.76 -32.53
CA VAL A 346 38.30 3.96 -33.12
C VAL A 346 38.58 3.79 -34.62
N THR A 347 38.42 2.56 -35.12
CA THR A 347 38.44 2.27 -36.56
C THR A 347 37.01 2.10 -37.06
N ILE A 348 36.64 2.90 -38.08
CA ILE A 348 35.39 2.73 -38.83
C ILE A 348 35.73 2.32 -40.27
N ALA A 349 35.40 1.08 -40.65
CA ALA A 349 35.59 0.62 -42.02
C ALA A 349 34.51 1.21 -42.95
N GLN A 350 34.91 1.99 -43.96
CA GLN A 350 33.97 2.52 -44.97
C GLN A 350 33.37 1.39 -45.82
N ALA A 351 32.07 1.51 -46.14
CA ALA A 351 31.44 0.64 -47.12
C ALA A 351 32.05 0.87 -48.52
N VAL A 352 32.65 -0.18 -49.10
CA VAL A 352 33.12 -0.15 -50.49
C VAL A 352 31.92 0.06 -51.40
N GLN A 353 31.89 1.18 -52.14
CA GLN A 353 30.93 1.34 -53.23
C GLN A 353 31.25 0.34 -54.35
N PRO A 354 30.26 -0.38 -54.90
CA PRO A 354 30.48 -1.20 -56.08
C PRO A 354 30.78 -0.30 -57.28
N THR A 355 32.00 -0.38 -57.80
CA THR A 355 32.41 0.26 -59.05
C THR A 355 31.63 -0.33 -60.23
N ALA A 356 30.94 0.53 -60.98
CA ALA A 356 30.21 0.18 -62.19
C ALA A 356 31.12 -0.45 -63.27
N PRO A 357 30.70 -1.51 -63.99
CA PRO A 357 31.43 -1.98 -65.15
C PRO A 357 31.17 -1.09 -66.38
N ALA A 358 32.24 -0.80 -67.11
CA ALA A 358 32.26 -0.03 -68.34
C ALA A 358 31.46 -0.70 -69.48
N ALA A 359 30.80 0.13 -70.29
CA ALA A 359 30.10 -0.26 -71.51
C ALA A 359 31.07 -0.52 -72.67
N ILE A 360 30.71 -1.44 -73.59
CA ILE A 360 30.94 -1.32 -75.05
C ILE A 360 29.89 -2.16 -75.84
N ALA A 361 29.15 -1.43 -76.68
CA ALA A 361 28.60 -1.65 -78.03
C ALA A 361 27.89 -2.95 -78.52
N LYS A 362 26.64 -2.71 -78.98
CA LYS A 362 25.74 -3.41 -79.96
C LYS A 362 26.33 -3.50 -81.41
N PRO A 363 25.64 -3.92 -82.52
CA PRO A 363 24.21 -4.31 -82.79
C PRO A 363 24.04 -5.58 -83.72
N VAL A 364 22.86 -6.10 -84.13
CA VAL A 364 21.91 -5.58 -85.16
C VAL A 364 20.63 -6.46 -85.28
N ALA A 365 19.46 -5.76 -85.26
CA ALA A 365 18.15 -5.93 -85.96
C ALA A 365 17.33 -7.25 -85.95
N ALA A 366 16.00 -7.27 -86.07
CA ALA A 366 14.88 -6.30 -85.96
C ALA A 366 13.53 -7.03 -86.11
N GLY A 367 12.45 -6.43 -85.56
CA GLY A 367 11.03 -6.72 -85.89
C GLY A 367 10.10 -6.75 -84.66
N LYS A 368 9.76 -5.61 -84.02
CA LYS A 368 8.47 -4.83 -84.07
C LYS A 368 7.20 -5.71 -83.91
N VAL A 369 6.27 -5.46 -82.97
CA VAL A 369 5.39 -4.28 -82.76
C VAL A 369 4.82 -4.36 -81.32
N GLN A 370 5.06 -3.39 -80.41
CA GLN A 370 4.16 -2.26 -80.00
C GLN A 370 2.92 -2.70 -79.16
N ARG A 371 2.58 -2.18 -77.97
CA ARG A 371 2.50 -0.78 -77.51
C ARG A 371 2.38 -0.68 -75.97
N ASN A 372 3.07 0.34 -75.43
CA ASN A 372 2.72 1.33 -74.39
C ASN A 372 2.23 0.86 -73.00
N ALA A 373 2.65 1.33 -71.82
CA ALA A 373 3.61 2.30 -71.24
C ALA A 373 2.91 3.05 -70.07
N ARG A 374 3.38 2.80 -68.83
CA ARG A 374 3.45 3.71 -67.65
C ARG A 374 2.15 4.26 -67.02
N PRO A 375 2.16 4.87 -65.80
CA PRO A 375 3.24 5.04 -64.79
C PRO A 375 2.81 4.77 -63.31
N ALA A 376 3.77 4.98 -62.40
CA ALA A 376 3.62 5.14 -60.95
C ALA A 376 2.91 6.45 -60.53
N ALA A 377 2.28 6.49 -59.34
CA ALA A 377 2.48 7.50 -58.30
C ALA A 377 1.59 7.29 -57.04
N ARG A 378 2.19 7.69 -55.92
CA ARG A 378 1.81 7.88 -54.51
C ARG A 378 0.36 8.24 -54.09
N LEU A 379 0.08 7.79 -52.85
CA LEU A 379 -0.71 8.35 -51.73
C LEU A 379 -2.22 8.61 -51.89
N GLY A 380 -3.00 8.08 -50.95
CA GLY A 380 -4.19 8.75 -50.41
C GLY A 380 -5.40 7.87 -50.10
N SER A 381 -5.67 7.69 -48.79
CA SER A 381 -6.98 7.59 -48.13
C SER A 381 -7.99 6.49 -48.47
N ALA A 382 -8.43 5.84 -47.38
CA ALA A 382 -9.81 5.45 -47.03
C ALA A 382 -10.53 4.35 -47.83
N GLY A 383 -10.97 3.32 -47.09
CA GLY A 383 -12.28 2.72 -47.32
C GLY A 383 -12.35 1.22 -47.57
N VAL A 384 -12.96 0.53 -46.59
CA VAL A 384 -13.90 -0.59 -46.73
C VAL A 384 -13.36 -2.00 -47.00
N ALA A 385 -13.35 -2.76 -45.90
CA ALA A 385 -13.85 -4.11 -45.68
C ALA A 385 -14.31 -4.98 -46.88
N GLY A 386 -13.85 -6.24 -46.83
CA GLY A 386 -14.44 -7.38 -47.55
C GLY A 386 -13.41 -8.11 -48.39
N ASP A 387 -12.82 -9.18 -47.82
CA ASP A 387 -12.23 -10.36 -48.52
C ASP A 387 -11.02 -10.98 -47.78
N ASN A 388 -11.04 -11.09 -46.44
CA ASN A 388 -9.94 -11.73 -45.70
C ASN A 388 -10.33 -12.94 -44.83
N LEU A 389 -11.61 -13.34 -44.79
CA LEU A 389 -12.04 -14.48 -43.95
C LEU A 389 -11.61 -15.83 -44.54
N MET A 390 -11.63 -15.98 -45.86
CA MET A 390 -11.24 -17.24 -46.53
C MET A 390 -9.72 -17.47 -46.53
N ALA A 391 -8.93 -16.39 -46.52
CA ALA A 391 -7.48 -16.46 -46.35
C ALA A 391 -7.11 -16.90 -44.93
N ILE A 392 -7.76 -16.30 -43.92
CA ILE A 392 -7.58 -16.66 -42.50
C ILE A 392 -8.05 -18.10 -42.22
N TYR A 393 -9.12 -18.58 -42.88
CA TYR A 393 -9.61 -19.96 -42.73
C TYR A 393 -8.66 -21.01 -43.35
N ALA A 394 -8.01 -20.68 -44.48
CA ALA A 394 -7.01 -21.54 -45.11
C ALA A 394 -5.72 -21.64 -44.26
N ASP A 395 -5.30 -20.53 -43.64
CA ASP A 395 -4.16 -20.51 -42.72
C ASP A 395 -4.47 -21.31 -41.43
N LEU A 396 -5.72 -21.26 -40.93
CA LEU A 396 -6.18 -22.04 -39.77
C LEU A 396 -6.19 -23.55 -40.01
N LEU A 397 -6.56 -24.00 -41.23
CA LEU A 397 -6.50 -25.41 -41.61
C LEU A 397 -5.04 -25.89 -41.73
N THR A 398 -4.15 -25.05 -42.26
CA THR A 398 -2.72 -25.34 -42.37
C THR A 398 -2.05 -25.41 -40.99
N LEU A 399 -2.46 -24.54 -40.04
CA LEU A 399 -1.97 -24.57 -38.66
C LEU A 399 -2.46 -25.80 -37.90
N LYS A 400 -3.70 -26.24 -38.15
CA LYS A 400 -4.28 -27.45 -37.53
C LYS A 400 -3.50 -28.72 -37.93
N ASP A 401 -3.13 -28.84 -39.21
CA ASP A 401 -2.35 -29.98 -39.69
C ASP A 401 -0.91 -29.98 -39.12
N GLN A 402 -0.32 -28.79 -38.91
CA GLN A 402 0.99 -28.65 -38.26
C GLN A 402 0.96 -29.02 -36.76
N VAL A 403 -0.14 -28.71 -36.06
CA VAL A 403 -0.33 -29.09 -34.65
C VAL A 403 -0.56 -30.60 -34.51
N ALA A 404 -1.24 -31.23 -35.46
CA ALA A 404 -1.42 -32.68 -35.49
C ALA A 404 -0.07 -33.41 -35.68
N ASP A 405 0.78 -32.96 -36.61
CA ASP A 405 2.14 -33.50 -36.82
C ASP A 405 3.05 -33.30 -35.59
N LEU A 406 2.94 -32.15 -34.92
CA LEU A 406 3.68 -31.88 -33.68
C LEU A 406 3.24 -32.80 -32.53
N THR A 407 1.95 -33.11 -32.45
CA THR A 407 1.36 -33.97 -31.41
C THR A 407 1.77 -35.43 -31.62
N GLU A 408 1.80 -35.92 -32.85
CA GLU A 408 2.24 -37.28 -33.19
C GLU A 408 3.74 -37.47 -32.93
N ARG A 409 4.55 -36.44 -33.22
CA ARG A 409 5.97 -36.39 -32.85
C ARG A 409 6.21 -36.38 -31.34
N LEU A 410 5.38 -35.65 -30.58
CA LEU A 410 5.44 -35.63 -29.11
C LEU A 410 5.06 -36.98 -28.49
N GLN A 411 4.07 -37.67 -29.05
CA GLN A 411 3.65 -39.00 -28.60
C GLN A 411 4.73 -40.07 -28.87
N MET A 412 5.48 -39.96 -29.98
CA MET A 412 6.65 -40.81 -30.25
C MET A 412 7.82 -40.54 -29.27
N ILE A 413 8.03 -39.29 -28.85
CA ILE A 413 9.08 -38.93 -27.88
C ILE A 413 8.71 -39.39 -26.47
N LEU A 414 7.42 -39.40 -26.12
CA LEU A 414 6.93 -39.73 -24.78
C LEU A 414 6.64 -41.23 -24.56
N GLY A 415 6.74 -42.08 -25.59
CA GLY A 415 6.70 -43.54 -25.44
C GLY A 415 5.36 -44.10 -24.94
N VAL A 416 4.23 -43.42 -25.19
CA VAL A 416 2.90 -43.86 -24.76
C VAL A 416 2.24 -44.65 -25.89
N SER A 417 1.94 -45.93 -25.68
CA SER A 417 1.11 -46.72 -26.60
C SER A 417 -0.39 -46.41 -26.41
N PRO A 418 -1.21 -46.44 -27.47
CA PRO A 418 -2.63 -46.10 -27.37
C PRO A 418 -3.44 -47.20 -26.66
N PRO A 419 -4.46 -46.85 -25.85
CA PRO A 419 -5.43 -47.82 -25.35
C PRO A 419 -6.39 -48.28 -26.45
N ILE A 420 -6.80 -49.53 -26.34
CA ILE A 420 -7.71 -50.25 -27.23
C ILE A 420 -9.14 -49.73 -27.04
N ASP A 421 -9.84 -49.48 -28.15
CA ASP A 421 -11.26 -49.12 -28.22
C ASP A 421 -12.17 -50.25 -27.70
N VAL A 422 -13.10 -49.90 -26.80
CA VAL A 422 -14.40 -50.56 -26.71
C VAL A 422 -15.47 -49.48 -26.54
N GLU A 423 -16.37 -49.43 -27.52
CA GLU A 423 -17.52 -48.53 -27.62
C GLU A 423 -18.76 -49.06 -26.86
N PRO A 424 -19.84 -48.26 -26.73
CA PRO A 424 -20.60 -48.03 -25.49
C PRO A 424 -22.01 -48.66 -25.49
N GLU A 425 -22.68 -48.68 -24.33
CA GLU A 425 -24.16 -48.74 -24.30
C GLU A 425 -24.76 -48.13 -23.01
N GLU A 426 -25.46 -47.02 -23.23
CA GLU A 426 -26.84 -46.68 -22.83
C GLU A 426 -27.41 -46.86 -21.39
N VAL A 427 -27.81 -45.70 -20.84
CA VAL A 427 -29.19 -45.34 -20.40
C VAL A 427 -29.69 -45.71 -18.98
N GLU A 428 -30.25 -44.67 -18.36
CA GLU A 428 -31.33 -44.60 -17.35
C GLU A 428 -31.08 -44.85 -15.84
N SER A 429 -31.31 -43.75 -15.11
CA SER A 429 -32.15 -43.58 -13.91
C SER A 429 -32.55 -44.81 -13.07
N LEU A 430 -32.43 -44.68 -11.74
CA LEU A 430 -33.57 -44.53 -10.80
C LEU A 430 -33.09 -44.64 -9.33
N VAL A 431 -33.38 -43.59 -8.54
CA VAL A 431 -33.93 -43.58 -7.16
C VAL A 431 -33.40 -44.59 -6.11
N GLN A 432 -32.68 -44.06 -5.10
CA GLN A 432 -32.76 -44.16 -3.61
C GLN A 432 -33.69 -45.23 -2.92
N PRO A 433 -33.63 -45.53 -1.58
CA PRO A 433 -32.76 -45.07 -0.46
C PRO A 433 -32.42 -46.11 0.67
N VAL A 434 -31.76 -45.60 1.75
CA VAL A 434 -31.78 -46.00 3.21
C VAL A 434 -30.75 -47.01 3.79
N GLU A 435 -29.90 -46.47 4.69
CA GLU A 435 -29.35 -46.92 6.02
C GLU A 435 -29.78 -48.26 6.68
N PRO A 436 -29.19 -48.70 7.83
CA PRO A 436 -27.90 -48.39 8.50
C PRO A 436 -27.17 -49.66 9.07
N ALA A 437 -25.89 -49.57 9.48
CA ALA A 437 -25.34 -50.52 10.47
C ALA A 437 -24.12 -49.99 11.25
N ALA A 438 -24.16 -50.25 12.56
CA ALA A 438 -23.28 -49.81 13.63
C ALA A 438 -22.02 -50.73 13.84
N PRO A 439 -21.09 -50.39 14.76
CA PRO A 439 -19.65 -50.76 14.80
C PRO A 439 -19.39 -52.03 15.66
N PRO A 440 -18.20 -52.41 16.20
CA PRO A 440 -16.84 -51.83 16.19
C PRO A 440 -15.66 -52.85 16.07
N ALA A 441 -14.39 -52.38 16.09
CA ALA A 441 -13.33 -53.00 16.90
C ALA A 441 -12.09 -52.08 17.04
N ASN A 442 -11.65 -51.93 18.30
CA ASN A 442 -10.51 -51.19 18.82
C ASN A 442 -9.23 -51.20 17.96
N VAL A 443 -8.70 -50.00 17.68
CA VAL A 443 -7.26 -49.79 17.46
C VAL A 443 -6.80 -48.65 18.37
N VAL A 444 -5.80 -48.97 19.18
CA VAL A 444 -5.13 -48.10 20.13
C VAL A 444 -4.59 -46.85 19.42
N ALA A 445 -5.00 -45.68 19.89
CA ALA A 445 -4.52 -44.40 19.36
C ALA A 445 -3.06 -44.16 19.76
N THR A 446 -2.17 -44.11 18.77
CA THR A 446 -0.89 -43.40 18.85
C THR A 446 -1.16 -41.89 18.91
N PRO A 447 -0.39 -41.12 19.69
CA PRO A 447 -0.60 -39.67 19.77
C PRO A 447 -0.31 -39.05 18.41
N ALA A 448 -1.22 -38.19 17.96
CA ALA A 448 -1.04 -37.41 16.74
C ALA A 448 0.22 -36.54 16.88
N PRO A 449 1.04 -36.40 15.81
CA PRO A 449 2.17 -35.49 15.84
C PRO A 449 1.65 -34.07 16.08
N THR A 450 2.21 -33.42 17.09
CA THR A 450 2.03 -31.99 17.34
C THR A 450 2.33 -31.24 16.04
N PRO A 451 1.43 -30.38 15.53
CA PRO A 451 1.77 -29.56 14.37
C PRO A 451 2.97 -28.69 14.75
N GLU A 452 4.02 -28.74 13.94
CA GLU A 452 5.15 -27.81 14.04
C GLU A 452 4.60 -26.38 13.97
N ILE A 453 4.55 -25.72 15.13
CA ILE A 453 4.35 -24.29 15.21
C ILE A 453 5.68 -23.67 14.79
N VAL A 454 5.76 -23.24 13.53
CA VAL A 454 6.88 -22.42 13.06
C VAL A 454 6.83 -21.10 13.84
N PRO A 455 7.86 -20.77 14.66
CA PRO A 455 7.86 -19.54 15.43
C PRO A 455 7.96 -18.34 14.50
N TYR A 456 7.02 -17.41 14.67
CA TYR A 456 6.97 -16.13 13.97
C TYR A 456 8.12 -15.20 14.42
N THR A 457 8.89 -14.69 13.46
CA THR A 457 9.78 -13.53 13.59
C THR A 457 9.17 -12.38 12.77
N ALA A 458 8.89 -11.24 13.42
CA ALA A 458 8.22 -10.04 12.89
C ALA A 458 8.86 -9.41 11.63
N PRO A 459 8.20 -8.40 11.00
CA PRO A 459 6.83 -8.39 10.50
C PRO A 459 6.78 -8.94 9.06
N LEU A 460 5.58 -9.27 8.58
CA LEU A 460 5.36 -9.75 7.22
C LEU A 460 5.64 -8.62 6.22
N VAL A 461 6.83 -8.66 5.61
CA VAL A 461 7.14 -7.97 4.36
C VAL A 461 6.51 -8.79 3.23
N PHE A 462 5.55 -8.23 2.51
CA PHE A 462 5.18 -8.83 1.24
C PHE A 462 6.37 -8.72 0.29
N ILE A 463 6.80 -9.88 -0.21
CA ILE A 463 7.68 -9.97 -1.36
C ILE A 463 6.93 -9.33 -2.53
N SER A 464 7.45 -8.21 -3.04
CA SER A 464 7.05 -7.62 -4.32
C SER A 464 7.00 -8.74 -5.38
N THR A 465 5.80 -9.04 -5.87
CA THR A 465 5.63 -9.99 -6.98
C THR A 465 5.95 -9.34 -8.34
N GLY A 466 6.90 -8.40 -8.40
CA GLY A 466 7.37 -7.81 -9.66
C GLY A 466 6.28 -7.19 -10.54
N ALA A 467 5.20 -6.64 -9.95
CA ALA A 467 4.19 -5.92 -10.70
C ALA A 467 4.75 -4.54 -11.13
N SER A 468 4.54 -4.20 -12.40
CA SER A 468 5.17 -3.10 -13.13
C SER A 468 4.42 -1.75 -13.03
N GLU A 469 3.80 -1.44 -11.89
CA GLU A 469 3.21 -0.11 -11.65
C GLU A 469 3.69 0.47 -10.32
N PRO A 470 3.91 1.80 -10.21
CA PRO A 470 4.38 2.44 -8.99
C PRO A 470 3.38 2.20 -7.86
N SER A 471 3.80 1.46 -6.82
CA SER A 471 2.99 1.22 -5.64
C SER A 471 3.05 2.45 -4.73
N GLU A 472 1.92 3.12 -4.55
CA GLU A 472 1.75 4.06 -3.44
C GLU A 472 1.87 3.24 -2.14
N ASP A 473 2.89 3.53 -1.33
CA ASP A 473 3.17 2.84 -0.07
C ASP A 473 2.08 3.23 0.94
N ILE A 474 1.05 2.37 1.12
CA ILE A 474 -0.08 2.67 2.00
C ILE A 474 0.05 1.86 3.29
N SER A 475 0.11 2.57 4.42
CA SER A 475 0.32 1.99 5.75
C SER A 475 -0.92 2.19 6.64
N PRO A 476 -1.45 1.15 7.31
CA PRO A 476 -2.53 1.30 8.27
C PRO A 476 -2.03 1.90 9.58
N ASN A 477 -2.95 2.34 10.45
CA ASN A 477 -2.63 2.89 11.77
C ASN A 477 -2.32 1.80 12.80
N GLY A 478 -1.33 0.94 12.51
CA GLY A 478 -0.89 -0.13 13.41
C GLY A 478 0.63 -0.25 13.52
N ILE A 479 1.12 -0.60 14.71
CA ILE A 479 2.53 -0.84 15.00
C ILE A 479 2.70 -2.24 15.55
N ASP A 480 3.73 -2.96 15.09
CA ASP A 480 4.15 -4.22 15.67
C ASP A 480 4.72 -3.98 17.09
N GLY A 481 4.11 -4.63 18.08
CA GLY A 481 4.43 -4.50 19.49
C GLY A 481 5.74 -5.14 19.94
N VAL A 482 6.52 -5.72 19.01
CA VAL A 482 7.85 -6.31 19.25
C VAL A 482 8.94 -5.53 18.51
N SER A 483 8.81 -5.34 17.20
CA SER A 483 9.81 -4.64 16.38
C SER A 483 9.67 -3.12 16.43
N GLY A 484 8.47 -2.60 16.71
CA GLY A 484 8.18 -1.17 16.58
C GLY A 484 8.15 -0.69 15.12
N GLU A 485 7.93 -1.60 14.17
CA GLU A 485 7.70 -1.30 12.76
C GLU A 485 6.20 -1.19 12.45
N LEU A 486 5.86 -0.67 11.27
CA LEU A 486 4.46 -0.62 10.82
C LEU A 486 3.91 -2.03 10.63
N LEU A 487 2.68 -2.26 11.10
CA LEU A 487 2.06 -3.58 11.16
C LEU A 487 1.73 -4.19 9.78
N LEU A 488 1.74 -3.39 8.72
CA LEU A 488 1.59 -3.85 7.34
C LEU A 488 2.07 -2.77 6.36
N LYS A 489 2.74 -3.19 5.28
CA LYS A 489 2.78 -2.49 4.00
C LYS A 489 2.25 -3.43 2.92
N ILE A 490 1.23 -3.01 2.16
CA ILE A 490 0.70 -3.76 1.01
C ILE A 490 0.81 -2.89 -0.23
N ASP A 491 1.36 -3.45 -1.31
CA ASP A 491 1.42 -2.76 -2.60
C ASP A 491 0.05 -2.77 -3.29
N SER A 492 -0.16 -1.78 -4.16
CA SER A 492 -1.42 -1.58 -4.89
C SER A 492 -1.82 -2.78 -5.74
N ALA A 493 -0.86 -3.46 -6.39
CA ALA A 493 -1.14 -4.62 -7.23
C ALA A 493 -1.61 -5.82 -6.41
N SER A 494 -0.98 -6.07 -5.26
CA SER A 494 -1.43 -7.08 -4.30
C SER A 494 -2.83 -6.78 -3.79
N ALA A 495 -3.10 -5.56 -3.33
CA ALA A 495 -4.44 -5.17 -2.88
C ALA A 495 -5.51 -5.29 -4.00
N ALA A 496 -5.17 -4.95 -5.25
CA ALA A 496 -6.07 -5.11 -6.39
C ALA A 496 -6.37 -6.58 -6.75
N ARG A 497 -5.39 -7.48 -6.61
CA ARG A 497 -5.62 -8.93 -6.78
C ARG A 497 -6.60 -9.47 -5.73
N LEU A 498 -6.48 -9.00 -4.48
CA LEU A 498 -7.40 -9.38 -3.41
C LEU A 498 -8.82 -8.87 -3.68
N ALA A 499 -8.94 -7.62 -4.11
CA ALA A 499 -10.22 -7.04 -4.50
C ALA A 499 -10.92 -7.81 -5.63
N ARG A 500 -10.15 -8.38 -6.57
CA ARG A 500 -10.65 -9.22 -7.68
C ARG A 500 -11.05 -10.64 -7.25
N GLY A 501 -10.87 -11.02 -5.98
CA GLY A 501 -11.19 -12.37 -5.50
C GLY A 501 -10.26 -13.46 -6.07
N GLN A 502 -9.05 -13.11 -6.51
CA GLN A 502 -8.12 -14.05 -7.14
C GLN A 502 -7.33 -14.87 -6.09
N THR A 503 -7.75 -16.11 -5.81
CA THR A 503 -6.94 -17.23 -5.24
C THR A 503 -7.44 -18.58 -5.85
N PRO A 504 -6.63 -19.67 -5.85
CA PRO A 504 -6.54 -20.63 -6.96
C PRO A 504 -7.79 -21.47 -7.19
N GLU A 505 -8.03 -21.83 -8.45
CA GLU A 505 -9.13 -22.72 -8.85
C GLU A 505 -9.02 -24.11 -8.21
N SER A 506 -10.15 -24.59 -7.72
CA SER A 506 -10.62 -25.95 -8.01
C SER A 506 -12.07 -25.88 -8.46
N ALA A 507 -12.39 -26.63 -9.51
CA ALA A 507 -13.67 -26.64 -10.22
C ALA A 507 -14.88 -26.88 -9.30
N GLU A 508 -15.62 -25.83 -8.95
CA GLU A 508 -17.07 -25.84 -8.66
C GLU A 508 -17.53 -24.43 -8.22
N MET A 509 -17.57 -23.46 -9.13
CA MET A 509 -18.39 -22.24 -8.97
C MET A 509 -18.92 -21.78 -10.33
N ARG A 510 -19.67 -22.66 -10.99
CA ARG A 510 -20.61 -22.27 -12.07
C ARG A 510 -22.01 -22.81 -11.77
N GLN A 511 -22.67 -22.25 -10.76
CA GLN A 511 -24.14 -22.18 -10.80
C GLN A 511 -24.71 -21.23 -9.76
N LEU A 512 -24.76 -19.94 -10.07
CA LEU A 512 -25.79 -19.03 -9.56
C LEU A 512 -25.71 -17.74 -10.37
N TYR A 513 -26.67 -17.59 -11.30
CA TYR A 513 -27.26 -16.38 -11.87
C TYR A 513 -27.86 -16.74 -13.22
N ARG A 514 -29.07 -17.31 -13.17
CA ARG A 514 -30.07 -17.17 -14.23
C ARG A 514 -31.36 -16.69 -13.57
N ASP A 515 -31.95 -15.70 -14.22
CA ASP A 515 -33.31 -15.19 -14.08
C ASP A 515 -33.53 -14.12 -12.97
N LYS A 516 -33.46 -12.83 -13.35
CA LYS A 516 -34.60 -12.11 -13.95
C LYS A 516 -34.28 -10.62 -14.21
N GLU A 517 -34.06 -10.30 -15.47
CA GLU A 517 -34.64 -9.10 -16.08
C GLU A 517 -36.16 -9.30 -16.15
N ALA A 518 -36.91 -8.68 -15.24
CA ALA A 518 -38.32 -8.31 -15.41
C ALA A 518 -38.86 -7.67 -14.11
N ASP A 519 -38.34 -6.49 -13.71
CA ASP A 519 -39.14 -5.59 -12.85
C ASP A 519 -38.67 -4.11 -12.83
N GLU A 520 -37.89 -3.66 -13.82
CA GLU A 520 -37.39 -2.28 -13.85
C GLU A 520 -38.34 -1.27 -14.52
N LEU A 521 -39.42 -1.72 -15.16
CA LEU A 521 -40.34 -0.80 -15.86
C LEU A 521 -41.52 -0.30 -14.99
N ALA A 522 -41.64 -0.74 -13.73
CA ALA A 522 -42.77 -0.36 -12.86
C ALA A 522 -42.45 0.72 -11.82
N LYS A 523 -41.18 1.08 -11.58
CA LYS A 523 -40.81 2.02 -10.48
C LYS A 523 -40.43 3.44 -10.91
N GLN A 524 -40.28 3.71 -12.20
CA GLN A 524 -39.96 5.06 -12.71
C GLN A 524 -41.15 6.05 -12.72
N LYS A 525 -42.32 5.68 -12.18
CA LYS A 525 -43.49 6.56 -12.09
C LYS A 525 -43.94 6.95 -10.67
N ALA A 526 -43.16 6.66 -9.63
CA ALA A 526 -43.49 7.00 -8.23
C ALA A 526 -42.51 7.99 -7.58
N LYS A 527 -41.82 8.83 -8.38
CA LYS A 527 -40.95 9.90 -7.86
C LYS A 527 -41.27 11.24 -8.54
N GLN A 528 -42.45 11.75 -8.25
CA GLN A 528 -42.75 13.17 -8.28
C GLN A 528 -43.94 13.37 -7.34
N GLU A 529 -43.76 14.30 -6.38
CA GLU A 529 -44.72 14.68 -5.32
C GLU A 529 -44.67 13.85 -4.01
N GLN A 530 -43.61 14.08 -3.21
CA GLN A 530 -43.77 14.47 -1.79
C GLN A 530 -42.40 14.90 -1.25
N ALA A 531 -42.28 16.21 -1.01
CA ALA A 531 -41.19 16.81 -0.28
C ALA A 531 -41.65 16.94 1.17
N GLU A 532 -41.27 16.00 2.04
CA GLU A 532 -41.39 16.13 3.50
C GLU A 532 -40.15 15.49 4.16
N ASP A 533 -39.55 16.28 5.07
CA ASP A 533 -38.48 16.02 6.05
C ASP A 533 -37.17 15.31 5.63
N PRO A 534 -35.99 15.99 5.65
CA PRO A 534 -34.71 15.37 5.28
C PRO A 534 -34.09 14.43 6.34
N SER A 535 -34.82 14.02 7.39
CA SER A 535 -34.31 13.07 8.39
C SER A 535 -35.05 11.74 8.32
N ASN A 536 -34.37 10.71 7.79
CA ASN A 536 -34.42 9.28 8.17
C ASN A 536 -34.40 8.37 6.92
N PHE A 537 -33.19 7.99 6.50
CA PHE A 537 -32.98 7.07 5.37
C PHE A 537 -33.14 5.59 5.74
N LEU A 538 -33.11 5.23 7.04
CA LEU A 538 -33.00 3.84 7.48
C LEU A 538 -34.26 3.27 8.14
N THR A 539 -35.16 4.09 8.69
CA THR A 539 -36.47 3.64 9.18
C THR A 539 -37.56 3.95 8.15
N VAL A 540 -38.70 3.27 8.24
CA VAL A 540 -39.90 3.73 7.53
C VAL A 540 -40.31 5.13 8.02
N GLY A 541 -40.89 5.94 7.13
CA GLY A 541 -41.07 7.38 7.36
C GLY A 541 -41.95 7.77 8.56
N ASP A 542 -42.68 6.82 9.13
CA ASP A 542 -43.53 6.96 10.31
C ASP A 542 -42.85 6.54 11.63
N VAL A 543 -41.56 6.18 11.60
CA VAL A 543 -40.77 5.77 12.77
C VAL A 543 -39.64 6.76 13.02
N ASP A 544 -39.68 7.44 14.16
CA ASP A 544 -38.56 8.26 14.65
C ASP A 544 -37.52 7.38 15.36
N PRO A 545 -36.30 7.22 14.82
CA PRO A 545 -35.26 6.41 15.45
C PRO A 545 -34.88 6.98 16.82
N ASN A 546 -35.08 8.27 17.10
CA ASN A 546 -34.71 8.86 18.39
C ASN A 546 -35.69 8.56 19.53
N LYS A 547 -36.83 7.95 19.23
CA LYS A 547 -37.83 7.51 20.21
C LYS A 547 -37.83 6.00 20.30
N ILE A 548 -37.33 5.47 21.41
CA ILE A 548 -37.14 4.03 21.56
C ILE A 548 -38.48 3.26 21.59
N GLU A 549 -39.58 3.90 21.97
CA GLU A 549 -40.93 3.36 21.90
C GLU A 549 -41.42 3.13 20.45
N GLU A 550 -40.93 3.93 19.50
CA GLU A 550 -41.22 3.80 18.06
C GLU A 550 -40.18 2.90 17.39
N ALA A 551 -38.89 3.21 17.57
CA ALA A 551 -37.75 2.50 16.99
C ALA A 551 -37.59 1.05 17.51
N ARG A 552 -38.02 0.82 18.76
CA ARG A 552 -37.87 -0.43 19.52
C ARG A 552 -36.41 -0.84 19.72
N TRP A 553 -36.21 -1.79 20.63
CA TRP A 553 -34.89 -2.34 20.98
C TRP A 553 -34.98 -3.83 21.29
N ALA A 554 -33.95 -4.60 20.92
CA ALA A 554 -33.81 -6.00 21.32
C ALA A 554 -32.35 -6.45 21.49
N VAL A 555 -32.16 -7.48 22.30
CA VAL A 555 -30.90 -8.24 22.36
C VAL A 555 -30.90 -9.32 21.29
N VAL A 556 -29.81 -9.47 20.56
CA VAL A 556 -29.55 -10.64 19.71
C VAL A 556 -28.51 -11.52 20.40
N VAL A 557 -28.79 -12.80 20.60
CA VAL A 557 -27.90 -13.74 21.30
C VAL A 557 -27.90 -15.10 20.59
N SER A 558 -26.76 -15.82 20.59
CA SER A 558 -26.72 -17.19 20.07
C SER A 558 -27.62 -18.11 20.88
N ALA A 559 -28.34 -19.01 20.21
CA ALA A 559 -29.16 -20.04 20.86
C ALA A 559 -28.33 -20.91 21.83
N ALA A 560 -27.06 -21.13 21.50
CA ALA A 560 -26.14 -21.97 22.25
C ALA A 560 -25.44 -21.22 23.40
N GLU A 561 -25.59 -19.90 23.51
CA GLU A 561 -24.94 -19.09 24.54
C GLU A 561 -25.50 -19.41 25.94
N SER A 562 -24.66 -19.31 26.97
CA SER A 562 -25.11 -19.47 28.36
C SER A 562 -26.19 -18.45 28.69
N VAL A 563 -27.29 -18.90 29.30
CA VAL A 563 -28.36 -17.98 29.75
C VAL A 563 -27.86 -16.95 30.77
N ASP A 564 -26.73 -17.21 31.42
CA ASP A 564 -26.16 -16.32 32.43
C ASP A 564 -25.75 -14.95 31.88
N VAL A 565 -25.44 -14.84 30.58
CA VAL A 565 -25.18 -13.52 29.97
C VAL A 565 -26.45 -12.66 29.92
N LEU A 566 -27.61 -13.27 29.63
CA LEU A 566 -28.91 -12.59 29.67
C LEU A 566 -29.27 -12.19 31.11
N LYS A 567 -29.03 -13.09 32.09
CA LYS A 567 -29.25 -12.79 33.52
C LYS A 567 -28.41 -11.60 33.96
N ALA A 568 -27.14 -11.55 33.58
CA ALA A 568 -26.23 -10.47 33.94
C ALA A 568 -26.64 -9.13 33.31
N LEU A 569 -27.11 -9.14 32.07
CA LEU A 569 -27.57 -7.95 31.35
C LEU A 569 -29.01 -7.52 31.70
N TRP A 570 -29.75 -8.36 32.42
CA TRP A 570 -31.19 -8.16 32.67
C TRP A 570 -31.58 -6.77 33.19
N PRO A 571 -30.82 -6.09 34.08
CA PRO A 571 -31.16 -4.73 34.50
C PRO A 571 -31.35 -3.76 33.32
N LEU A 572 -30.53 -3.89 32.27
CA LEU A 572 -30.65 -3.08 31.07
C LEU A 572 -31.85 -3.51 30.22
N ILE A 573 -32.05 -4.82 30.01
CA ILE A 573 -33.19 -5.35 29.24
C ILE A 573 -34.51 -4.87 29.86
N ASP A 574 -34.65 -4.99 31.18
CA ASP A 574 -35.82 -4.54 31.95
C ASP A 574 -36.00 -3.01 31.88
N HIS A 575 -34.91 -2.24 31.87
CA HIS A 575 -34.97 -0.78 31.64
C HIS A 575 -35.46 -0.43 30.24
N ARG A 576 -34.93 -1.07 29.19
CA ARG A 576 -35.38 -0.87 27.80
C ARG A 576 -36.84 -1.27 27.61
N MET A 577 -37.25 -2.37 28.23
CA MET A 577 -38.65 -2.81 28.28
C MET A 577 -39.58 -1.75 28.90
N ARG A 578 -39.16 -1.06 29.98
CA ARG A 578 -39.94 0.05 30.54
C ARG A 578 -40.09 1.19 29.55
N GLN A 579 -39.02 1.59 28.88
CA GLN A 579 -39.07 2.67 27.88
C GLN A 579 -39.95 2.32 26.68
N MET A 580 -39.97 1.04 26.28
CA MET A 580 -40.83 0.54 25.21
C MET A 580 -42.28 0.20 25.65
N GLY A 581 -42.65 0.46 26.91
CA GLY A 581 -44.01 0.28 27.40
C GLY A 581 -44.41 -1.16 27.76
N PHE A 582 -43.46 -2.06 28.03
CA PHE A 582 -43.77 -3.43 28.45
C PHE A 582 -44.43 -3.45 29.84
N ALA A 583 -45.66 -3.97 29.87
CA ALA A 583 -46.38 -4.23 31.12
C ALA A 583 -45.90 -5.53 31.80
N LYS A 584 -45.69 -6.58 31.00
CA LYS A 584 -45.10 -7.85 31.47
C LYS A 584 -43.58 -7.74 31.48
N ARG A 585 -42.97 -7.97 32.65
CA ARG A 585 -41.50 -7.89 32.85
C ARG A 585 -40.93 -9.02 33.70
N ASP A 586 -41.78 -9.91 34.19
CA ASP A 586 -41.49 -11.06 35.05
C ASP A 586 -41.05 -12.30 34.25
N PHE A 587 -40.09 -12.13 33.33
CA PHE A 587 -39.48 -13.26 32.65
C PHE A 587 -38.43 -13.87 33.59
N ASP A 588 -38.74 -15.04 34.15
CA ASP A 588 -37.92 -15.69 35.16
C ASP A 588 -36.79 -16.51 34.52
N PHE A 589 -35.82 -16.91 35.35
CA PHE A 589 -34.76 -17.82 34.95
C PHE A 589 -34.77 -19.03 35.90
N VAL A 590 -34.97 -20.22 35.34
CA VAL A 590 -35.09 -21.47 36.11
C VAL A 590 -33.90 -22.39 35.86
N SER A 591 -33.71 -23.38 36.73
CA SER A 591 -32.58 -24.32 36.63
C SER A 591 -32.54 -25.14 35.33
N GLY A 592 -33.68 -25.28 34.64
CA GLY A 592 -33.78 -25.97 33.35
C GLY A 592 -33.35 -25.13 32.14
N ASP A 593 -33.11 -23.83 32.31
CA ASP A 593 -32.67 -22.94 31.23
C ASP A 593 -31.16 -23.11 30.99
N THR A 594 -30.77 -24.18 30.30
CA THR A 594 -29.35 -24.52 30.10
C THR A 594 -28.62 -23.56 29.15
N ASN A 595 -29.35 -22.88 28.27
CA ASN A 595 -28.83 -21.87 27.33
C ASN A 595 -29.92 -20.87 26.94
N CYS A 596 -29.54 -19.81 26.22
CA CYS A 596 -30.43 -18.76 25.75
C CYS A 596 -31.58 -19.28 24.87
N GLY A 597 -31.33 -20.30 24.04
CA GLY A 597 -32.35 -20.90 23.17
C GLY A 597 -33.47 -21.62 23.96
N VAL A 598 -33.10 -22.39 24.98
CA VAL A 598 -34.06 -23.06 25.88
C VAL A 598 -34.88 -22.03 26.64
N TRP A 599 -34.21 -21.03 27.22
CA TRP A 599 -34.88 -19.92 27.92
C TRP A 599 -35.85 -19.17 27.00
N TYR A 600 -35.42 -18.86 25.78
CA TYR A 600 -36.24 -18.16 24.79
C TYR A 600 -37.49 -18.96 24.42
N ASN A 601 -37.34 -20.25 24.10
CA ASN A 601 -38.45 -21.13 23.72
C ASN A 601 -39.51 -21.23 24.82
N ARG A 602 -39.09 -21.26 26.10
CA ARG A 602 -40.01 -21.28 27.24
C ARG A 602 -40.88 -20.03 27.33
N HIS A 603 -40.32 -18.87 27.00
CA HIS A 603 -41.01 -17.58 27.07
C HIS A 603 -41.76 -17.18 25.78
N THR A 604 -41.60 -17.96 24.71
CA THR A 604 -42.17 -17.69 23.39
C THR A 604 -43.06 -18.81 22.86
N GLU A 605 -43.48 -19.75 23.72
CA GLU A 605 -44.29 -20.91 23.32
C GLU A 605 -43.63 -21.70 22.18
N GLY A 606 -42.36 -22.07 22.37
CA GLY A 606 -41.56 -22.78 21.38
C GLY A 606 -41.20 -21.95 20.15
N GLY A 607 -41.14 -20.62 20.28
CA GLY A 607 -40.87 -19.69 19.18
C GLY A 607 -42.09 -19.30 18.35
N THR A 608 -43.30 -19.77 18.69
CA THR A 608 -44.53 -19.41 17.97
C THR A 608 -44.97 -17.96 18.23
N LYS A 609 -44.68 -17.44 19.43
CA LYS A 609 -44.85 -16.03 19.77
C LYS A 609 -43.56 -15.26 19.47
N THR A 610 -43.65 -14.27 18.60
CA THR A 610 -42.52 -13.45 18.14
C THR A 610 -42.75 -11.98 18.48
N LEU A 611 -41.74 -11.14 18.31
CA LEU A 611 -41.90 -9.68 18.46
C LEU A 611 -42.87 -9.07 17.42
N ALA A 612 -43.11 -9.76 16.30
CA ALA A 612 -44.06 -9.32 15.28
C ALA A 612 -45.52 -9.58 15.69
N ASN A 613 -45.82 -10.75 16.29
CA ASN A 613 -47.20 -11.19 16.56
C ASN A 613 -47.62 -11.09 18.03
N ALA A 614 -46.68 -10.90 18.95
CA ALA A 614 -46.90 -10.90 20.39
C ALA A 614 -46.10 -9.80 21.10
N TRP A 615 -46.00 -8.61 20.47
CA TRP A 615 -45.35 -7.43 21.04
C TRP A 615 -45.82 -7.16 22.49
N LEU A 616 -44.91 -6.71 23.36
CA LEU A 616 -45.10 -6.52 24.81
C LEU A 616 -45.35 -7.79 25.65
N SER A 617 -45.54 -8.96 25.02
CA SER A 617 -45.91 -10.21 25.72
C SER A 617 -44.79 -11.25 25.80
N VAL A 618 -43.76 -11.10 24.95
CA VAL A 618 -42.53 -11.92 24.91
C VAL A 618 -41.31 -11.04 25.18
N PRO A 619 -40.18 -11.55 25.69
CA PRO A 619 -39.04 -10.70 25.99
C PRO A 619 -38.43 -10.13 24.69
N PRO A 620 -37.82 -8.92 24.70
CA PRO A 620 -37.15 -8.34 23.54
C PRO A 620 -35.78 -8.99 23.30
N VAL A 621 -35.81 -10.31 23.06
CA VAL A 621 -34.65 -11.14 22.77
C VAL A 621 -34.90 -11.84 21.45
N LEU A 622 -33.91 -11.83 20.57
CA LEU A 622 -33.90 -12.52 19.29
C LEU A 622 -32.75 -13.54 19.30
N ILE A 623 -33.03 -14.74 18.85
CA ILE A 623 -32.08 -15.83 18.85
C ILE A 623 -31.41 -15.93 17.49
N LEU A 624 -30.08 -16.04 17.47
CA LEU A 624 -29.31 -16.47 16.31
C LEU A 624 -29.05 -17.97 16.40
N GLN A 625 -29.42 -18.73 15.36
CA GLN A 625 -29.07 -20.14 15.29
C GLN A 625 -27.61 -20.31 14.84
N PRO A 626 -26.89 -21.34 15.32
CA PRO A 626 -25.51 -21.55 14.90
C PRO A 626 -25.38 -21.71 13.38
N GLY A 627 -24.46 -20.98 12.77
CA GLY A 627 -24.22 -20.97 11.31
C GLY A 627 -25.28 -20.23 10.47
N GLU A 628 -26.25 -19.57 11.09
CA GLU A 628 -27.29 -18.81 10.37
C GLU A 628 -26.73 -17.48 9.83
N SER A 629 -26.95 -17.20 8.54
CA SER A 629 -26.59 -15.92 7.92
C SER A 629 -27.61 -14.82 8.25
N VAL A 630 -27.23 -13.55 8.12
CA VAL A 630 -28.13 -12.40 8.38
C VAL A 630 -29.42 -12.52 7.58
N ASN A 631 -29.35 -12.81 6.28
CA ASN A 631 -30.55 -12.92 5.45
C ASN A 631 -31.48 -14.06 5.86
N LYS A 632 -30.93 -15.22 6.27
CA LYS A 632 -31.74 -16.33 6.79
C LYS A 632 -32.37 -15.97 8.14
N TRP A 633 -31.61 -15.31 9.01
CA TRP A 633 -32.06 -14.83 10.31
C TRP A 633 -33.20 -13.81 10.16
N LEU A 634 -33.03 -12.79 9.32
CA LEU A 634 -34.06 -11.78 9.03
C LEU A 634 -35.32 -12.43 8.46
N ALA A 635 -35.17 -13.36 7.49
CA ALA A 635 -36.29 -14.06 6.89
C ALA A 635 -37.07 -14.90 7.92
N ARG A 636 -36.37 -15.58 8.84
CA ARG A 636 -37.00 -16.32 9.96
C ARG A 636 -37.75 -15.38 10.92
N HIS A 637 -37.29 -14.13 11.03
CA HIS A 637 -37.95 -13.08 11.80
C HIS A 637 -38.98 -12.27 10.98
N GLY A 638 -39.27 -12.67 9.73
CA GLY A 638 -40.36 -12.10 8.93
C GLY A 638 -40.02 -10.79 8.21
N THR A 639 -38.73 -10.48 8.04
CA THR A 639 -38.27 -9.27 7.36
C THR A 639 -37.09 -9.54 6.43
N SER A 640 -36.59 -8.51 5.74
CA SER A 640 -35.41 -8.53 4.89
C SER A 640 -34.67 -7.19 5.01
N GLN A 641 -33.52 -7.06 4.36
CA GLN A 641 -32.81 -5.78 4.26
C GLN A 641 -33.64 -4.75 3.49
N ALA A 642 -34.13 -3.75 4.21
CA ALA A 642 -34.98 -2.64 3.74
C ALA A 642 -35.01 -1.57 4.85
N PRO A 643 -35.55 -0.36 4.59
CA PRO A 643 -35.87 0.56 5.68
C PRO A 643 -36.63 -0.17 6.80
N VAL A 644 -36.14 -0.04 8.02
CA VAL A 644 -36.57 -0.82 9.17
C VAL A 644 -37.97 -0.38 9.58
N ASP A 645 -38.88 -1.35 9.52
CA ASP A 645 -40.17 -1.31 10.20
C ASP A 645 -40.08 -2.20 11.45
N PRO A 646 -39.90 -1.61 12.65
CA PRO A 646 -39.79 -2.36 13.90
C PRO A 646 -41.02 -3.23 14.22
N THR A 647 -42.16 -2.99 13.58
CA THR A 647 -43.38 -3.78 13.76
C THR A 647 -43.32 -5.15 13.08
N LYS A 648 -42.41 -5.33 12.12
CA LYS A 648 -42.21 -6.62 11.42
C LYS A 648 -41.44 -7.66 12.23
N GLY A 649 -41.01 -7.33 13.46
CA GLY A 649 -40.45 -8.29 14.40
C GLY A 649 -38.95 -8.17 14.63
N VAL A 650 -38.26 -7.28 13.92
CA VAL A 650 -36.86 -6.91 14.18
C VAL A 650 -36.80 -5.41 14.51
N PRO A 651 -36.58 -5.05 15.79
CA PRO A 651 -36.40 -3.66 16.22
C PRO A 651 -35.26 -2.94 15.51
N PHE A 652 -35.29 -1.61 15.48
CA PHE A 652 -34.21 -0.80 14.90
C PHE A 652 -32.90 -0.88 15.70
N TYR A 653 -32.98 -0.83 17.03
CA TYR A 653 -31.80 -1.00 17.89
C TYR A 653 -31.56 -2.45 18.25
N LEU A 654 -30.38 -2.97 17.90
CA LEU A 654 -29.99 -4.35 18.14
C LEU A 654 -28.70 -4.42 18.96
N LEU A 655 -28.78 -4.97 20.17
CA LEU A 655 -27.59 -5.26 20.98
C LEU A 655 -27.16 -6.72 20.80
N LEU A 656 -26.07 -6.93 20.08
CA LEU A 656 -25.43 -8.24 19.94
C LEU A 656 -24.76 -8.62 21.26
N LEU A 657 -25.22 -9.69 21.89
CA LEU A 657 -24.70 -10.19 23.15
C LEU A 657 -23.95 -11.50 22.92
N GLY A 658 -22.62 -11.44 22.94
CA GLY A 658 -21.80 -12.64 22.78
C GLY A 658 -20.46 -12.41 22.09
N ARG A 659 -19.65 -13.47 22.10
CA ARG A 659 -18.31 -13.49 21.51
C ARG A 659 -18.36 -13.30 19.98
N PRO A 660 -17.35 -12.67 19.37
CA PRO A 660 -17.31 -12.40 17.94
C PRO A 660 -16.96 -13.61 17.06
N GLY A 661 -16.67 -14.76 17.66
CA GLY A 661 -16.33 -16.00 16.98
C GLY A 661 -16.14 -17.17 17.94
N PRO A 662 -15.88 -18.36 17.39
CA PRO A 662 -15.68 -19.58 18.19
C PRO A 662 -14.30 -19.59 18.86
N LEU A 663 -14.19 -20.18 20.06
CA LEU A 663 -12.90 -20.45 20.71
C LEU A 663 -12.21 -21.70 20.16
N ASP A 664 -13.00 -22.66 19.71
CA ASP A 664 -12.55 -23.90 19.10
C ASP A 664 -13.57 -24.37 18.04
N ALA A 665 -13.24 -25.39 17.26
CA ALA A 665 -14.08 -25.85 16.16
C ALA A 665 -15.47 -26.38 16.58
N SER A 666 -15.66 -26.72 17.86
CA SER A 666 -16.93 -27.24 18.40
C SER A 666 -17.82 -26.15 19.01
N ASP A 667 -17.25 -24.99 19.32
CA ASP A 667 -17.95 -23.86 19.93
C ASP A 667 -19.01 -23.29 18.98
N GLN A 668 -20.26 -23.19 19.45
CA GLN A 668 -21.41 -22.62 18.72
C GLN A 668 -21.98 -21.35 19.40
N ALA A 669 -21.43 -20.97 20.55
CA ALA A 669 -21.94 -19.88 21.39
C ALA A 669 -21.29 -18.54 21.01
N TYR A 670 -21.52 -18.09 19.78
CA TYR A 670 -20.94 -16.84 19.27
C TYR A 670 -21.83 -16.16 18.23
N ILE A 671 -21.58 -14.88 17.98
CA ILE A 671 -22.18 -14.09 16.90
C ILE A 671 -21.02 -13.55 16.05
N PRO A 672 -20.84 -14.00 14.79
CA PRO A 672 -19.70 -13.58 13.96
C PRO A 672 -19.58 -12.06 13.79
N LEU A 673 -18.37 -11.55 13.56
CA LEU A 673 -18.14 -10.14 13.21
C LEU A 673 -18.90 -9.72 11.94
N HIS A 674 -18.88 -10.55 10.89
CA HIS A 674 -19.58 -10.25 9.65
C HIS A 674 -21.10 -10.08 9.83
N PHE A 675 -21.69 -10.76 10.83
CA PHE A 675 -23.11 -10.61 11.16
C PHE A 675 -23.43 -9.19 11.65
N GLN A 676 -22.50 -8.56 12.37
CA GLN A 676 -22.62 -7.16 12.79
C GLN A 676 -22.51 -6.22 11.58
N TYR A 677 -21.46 -6.37 10.77
CA TYR A 677 -21.21 -5.51 9.61
C TYR A 677 -22.36 -5.49 8.60
N GLU A 678 -23.02 -6.64 8.37
CA GLU A 678 -24.16 -6.72 7.45
C GLU A 678 -25.43 -6.08 8.01
N LEU A 679 -25.67 -6.18 9.32
CA LEU A 679 -26.83 -5.56 9.96
C LEU A 679 -26.67 -4.04 10.11
N ASP A 680 -25.46 -3.56 10.39
CA ASP A 680 -25.12 -2.14 10.59
C ASP A 680 -25.47 -1.25 9.39
N ILE A 681 -25.76 -1.82 8.21
CA ILE A 681 -26.20 -1.09 7.02
C ILE A 681 -27.58 -0.44 7.21
N PHE A 682 -28.51 -1.12 7.91
CA PHE A 682 -29.90 -0.67 8.08
C PHE A 682 -30.34 -0.54 9.54
N TRP A 683 -29.67 -1.21 10.47
CA TRP A 683 -30.00 -1.22 11.90
C TRP A 683 -28.96 -0.47 12.72
N GLY A 684 -29.38 0.12 13.84
CA GLY A 684 -28.45 0.63 14.84
C GLY A 684 -27.93 -0.53 15.70
N VAL A 685 -26.78 -1.10 15.34
CA VAL A 685 -26.24 -2.29 16.02
C VAL A 685 -25.11 -1.92 16.96
N GLY A 686 -25.17 -2.43 18.19
CA GLY A 686 -24.06 -2.40 19.13
C GLY A 686 -23.70 -3.81 19.57
N ARG A 687 -22.46 -4.04 19.98
CA ARG A 687 -22.01 -5.33 20.54
C ARG A 687 -21.56 -5.18 21.99
N LEU A 688 -21.95 -6.14 22.83
CA LEU A 688 -21.49 -6.22 24.21
C LEU A 688 -20.83 -7.57 24.50
N ILE A 689 -19.55 -7.51 24.87
CA ILE A 689 -18.78 -8.65 25.33
C ILE A 689 -17.75 -8.22 26.38
N PHE A 690 -17.75 -8.89 27.53
CA PHE A 690 -16.69 -8.79 28.53
C PHE A 690 -16.07 -10.16 28.70
N SER A 691 -14.78 -10.30 28.40
CA SER A 691 -14.12 -11.61 28.33
C SER A 691 -12.69 -11.59 28.86
N ASP A 692 -12.26 -12.67 29.52
CA ASP A 692 -10.88 -12.87 29.94
C ASP A 692 -9.94 -13.18 28.76
N GLN A 693 -8.65 -13.42 29.05
CA GLN A 693 -7.63 -13.77 28.04
C GLN A 693 -7.90 -15.08 27.29
N HIS A 694 -8.83 -15.91 27.78
CA HIS A 694 -9.26 -17.17 27.15
C HIS A 694 -10.62 -17.00 26.45
N GLY A 695 -11.13 -15.77 26.35
CA GLY A 695 -12.41 -15.47 25.74
C GLY A 695 -13.62 -15.88 26.59
N ARG A 696 -13.45 -16.24 27.87
CA ARG A 696 -14.55 -16.63 28.76
C ARG A 696 -15.23 -15.39 29.34
N HIS A 697 -16.56 -15.42 29.46
CA HIS A 697 -17.35 -14.28 29.92
C HIS A 697 -16.99 -13.83 31.35
N ARG A 698 -16.88 -12.51 31.56
CA ARG A 698 -16.82 -11.87 32.88
C ARG A 698 -18.20 -11.30 33.22
N LEU A 699 -19.06 -12.13 33.81
CA LEU A 699 -20.48 -11.80 34.03
C LEU A 699 -20.70 -10.56 34.91
N ASP A 700 -19.82 -10.31 35.88
CA ASP A 700 -19.92 -9.13 36.74
C ASP A 700 -19.77 -7.82 35.96
N ASP A 701 -18.97 -7.80 34.90
CA ASP A 701 -18.79 -6.60 34.05
C ASP A 701 -20.05 -6.30 33.25
N TYR A 702 -20.77 -7.32 32.76
CA TYR A 702 -22.06 -7.13 32.10
C TYR A 702 -23.08 -6.47 33.03
N LYS A 703 -23.14 -6.97 34.28
CA LYS A 703 -24.02 -6.42 35.30
C LYS A 703 -23.61 -4.99 35.70
N ALA A 704 -22.31 -4.73 35.81
CA ALA A 704 -21.78 -3.39 36.09
C ALA A 704 -22.18 -2.40 34.98
N TYR A 705 -21.91 -2.75 33.72
CA TYR A 705 -22.29 -1.95 32.56
C TYR A 705 -23.80 -1.69 32.50
N ALA A 706 -24.62 -2.74 32.66
CA ALA A 706 -26.07 -2.62 32.65
C ALA A 706 -26.56 -1.63 33.70
N ASN A 707 -26.11 -1.76 34.94
CA ASN A 707 -26.49 -0.84 36.02
C ASN A 707 -25.98 0.58 35.77
N GLN A 708 -24.77 0.75 35.23
CA GLN A 708 -24.21 2.07 34.92
C GLN A 708 -25.04 2.80 33.86
N VAL A 709 -25.41 2.14 32.76
CA VAL A 709 -26.27 2.70 31.72
C VAL A 709 -27.64 3.07 32.29
N VAL A 710 -28.26 2.17 33.06
CA VAL A 710 -29.57 2.43 33.69
C VAL A 710 -29.50 3.62 34.65
N ASN A 711 -28.49 3.65 35.52
CA ASN A 711 -28.29 4.75 36.47
C ASN A 711 -28.01 6.08 35.74
N TRP A 712 -27.26 6.05 34.64
CA TRP A 712 -27.02 7.22 33.82
C TRP A 712 -28.33 7.77 33.25
N GLU A 713 -29.10 6.93 32.56
CA GLU A 713 -30.35 7.34 31.91
C GLU A 713 -31.44 7.78 32.90
N GLN A 714 -31.51 7.17 34.09
CA GLN A 714 -32.43 7.60 35.14
C GLN A 714 -32.08 8.96 35.75
N ARG A 715 -30.82 9.40 35.61
CA ARG A 715 -30.34 10.71 36.08
C ARG A 715 -30.19 11.73 34.95
N VAL A 716 -30.60 11.41 33.71
CA VAL A 716 -30.46 12.32 32.55
C VAL A 716 -31.14 13.67 32.76
N ALA A 717 -32.25 13.73 33.52
CA ALA A 717 -32.90 15.00 33.87
C ALA A 717 -32.00 15.95 34.69
N ASP A 718 -30.96 15.42 35.34
CA ASP A 718 -29.92 16.17 36.05
C ASP A 718 -28.56 16.11 35.32
N SER A 719 -28.50 15.63 34.08
CA SER A 719 -27.23 15.40 33.34
C SER A 719 -26.36 16.65 33.24
N ASP A 720 -26.95 17.84 33.15
CA ASP A 720 -26.23 19.13 33.20
C ASP A 720 -25.34 19.31 34.44
N LYS A 721 -25.68 18.66 35.56
CA LYS A 721 -24.91 18.73 36.82
C LYS A 721 -23.75 17.74 36.85
N TYR A 722 -23.81 16.68 36.03
CA TYR A 722 -22.92 15.54 36.13
C TYR A 722 -22.16 15.24 34.84
N LEU A 723 -22.57 15.74 33.68
CA LEU A 723 -21.82 15.59 32.43
C LEU A 723 -20.71 16.64 32.38
N ASN A 724 -19.46 16.20 32.25
CA ASN A 724 -18.38 17.11 31.91
C ASN A 724 -18.43 17.38 30.40
N LYS A 725 -19.12 18.47 30.01
CA LYS A 725 -19.31 18.94 28.63
C LYS A 725 -17.98 19.36 27.98
N THR A 726 -17.11 18.41 27.74
CA THR A 726 -15.78 18.60 27.18
C THR A 726 -15.54 17.56 26.09
N PHE A 727 -15.04 18.02 24.94
CA PHE A 727 -14.38 17.17 23.96
C PHE A 727 -12.95 16.89 24.40
N GLY A 728 -12.60 15.63 24.59
CA GLY A 728 -11.21 15.19 24.74
C GLY A 728 -10.65 14.77 23.39
N PHE A 729 -9.62 15.46 22.90
CA PHE A 729 -8.88 15.06 21.70
C PHE A 729 -7.49 14.58 22.07
N PHE A 730 -7.13 13.40 21.59
CA PHE A 730 -5.80 12.83 21.73
C PHE A 730 -5.30 12.41 20.35
N GLY A 731 -4.14 12.93 19.91
CA GLY A 731 -3.65 12.67 18.56
C GLY A 731 -2.13 12.60 18.50
N THR A 732 -1.57 11.44 18.20
CA THR A 732 -0.12 11.30 17.98
C THR A 732 0.27 11.83 16.60
N ARG A 733 1.50 12.34 16.47
CA ARG A 733 2.09 12.73 15.18
C ARG A 733 3.59 12.46 15.22
N HIS A 734 4.06 11.44 14.52
CA HIS A 734 5.49 11.10 14.46
C HIS A 734 6.08 11.60 13.13
N GLU A 735 7.30 12.16 13.18
CA GLU A 735 7.91 12.87 12.02
C GLU A 735 8.13 11.98 10.79
N ASP A 736 8.35 10.68 11.00
CA ASP A 736 8.67 9.70 9.96
C ASP A 736 7.52 8.71 9.67
N ASP A 737 6.29 9.06 10.05
CA ASP A 737 5.11 8.22 9.82
C ASP A 737 3.95 9.00 9.20
N ASN A 738 3.72 8.69 7.92
CA ASN A 738 2.66 9.29 7.13
C ASN A 738 1.26 9.07 7.73
N SER A 739 1.01 7.97 8.43
CA SER A 739 -0.32 7.64 8.95
C SER A 739 -0.71 8.53 10.13
N THR A 740 0.20 8.75 11.08
CA THR A 740 -0.02 9.71 12.18
C THR A 740 0.10 11.16 11.73
N ILE A 741 0.93 11.48 10.74
CA ILE A 741 0.93 12.82 10.10
C ILE A 741 -0.44 13.11 9.49
N ARG A 742 -0.97 12.21 8.67
CA ARG A 742 -2.26 12.40 8.00
C ARG A 742 -3.41 12.47 8.99
N SER A 743 -3.46 11.59 9.98
CA SER A 743 -4.54 11.64 10.99
C SER A 743 -4.44 12.89 11.87
N ALA A 744 -3.24 13.36 12.24
CA ALA A 744 -3.08 14.62 12.95
C ALA A 744 -3.54 15.82 12.11
N ASP A 745 -3.02 15.94 10.89
CA ASP A 745 -3.14 17.14 10.06
C ASP A 745 -4.47 17.20 9.29
N LYS A 746 -5.02 16.05 8.87
CA LYS A 746 -6.22 15.95 8.00
C LYS A 746 -7.47 15.43 8.72
N LEU A 747 -7.37 14.95 9.97
CA LEU A 747 -8.52 14.47 10.75
C LEU A 747 -8.66 15.22 12.09
N VAL A 748 -7.67 15.11 12.98
CA VAL A 748 -7.77 15.63 14.35
C VAL A 748 -7.82 17.16 14.37
N ALA A 749 -6.88 17.83 13.71
CA ALA A 749 -6.87 19.29 13.67
C ALA A 749 -8.15 19.89 13.03
N PRO A 750 -8.63 19.39 11.87
CA PRO A 750 -9.92 19.80 11.32
C PRO A 750 -11.13 19.52 12.24
N LEU A 751 -11.14 18.40 12.98
CA LEU A 751 -12.21 18.10 13.94
C LEU A 751 -12.21 19.04 15.14
N ILE A 752 -11.03 19.45 15.63
CA ILE A 752 -10.90 20.44 16.69
C ILE A 752 -11.45 21.79 16.22
N ASP A 753 -11.08 22.24 15.02
CA ASP A 753 -11.60 23.48 14.43
C ASP A 753 -13.12 23.42 14.22
N TRP A 754 -13.62 22.33 13.64
CA TRP A 754 -15.06 22.09 13.51
C TRP A 754 -15.77 22.15 14.87
N SER A 755 -15.24 21.45 15.88
CA SER A 755 -15.87 21.43 17.20
C SER A 755 -15.89 22.83 17.82
N THR A 756 -14.92 23.70 17.48
CA THR A 756 -14.84 25.13 17.84
C THR A 756 -15.93 25.95 17.20
N ASN A 757 -16.31 25.62 15.98
CA ASN A 757 -17.28 26.38 15.20
C ASN A 757 -18.69 25.76 15.19
N SER A 758 -18.85 24.53 15.67
CA SER A 758 -20.11 23.79 15.71
C SER A 758 -21.21 24.53 16.47
N LYS A 759 -22.36 24.70 15.80
CA LYS A 759 -23.58 25.28 16.37
C LYS A 759 -24.01 24.54 17.64
N TYR A 760 -24.06 23.21 17.60
CA TYR A 760 -24.50 22.39 18.72
C TYR A 760 -23.52 22.44 19.88
N ALA A 761 -22.21 22.33 19.60
CA ALA A 761 -21.19 22.39 20.64
C ALA A 761 -21.20 23.75 21.37
N LYS A 762 -21.34 24.85 20.62
CA LYS A 762 -21.48 26.21 21.20
C LYS A 762 -22.76 26.36 22.02
N ALA A 763 -23.90 25.91 21.50
CA ALA A 763 -25.19 26.01 22.17
C ALA A 763 -25.20 25.27 23.52
N LEU A 764 -24.53 24.12 23.58
CA LEU A 764 -24.43 23.29 24.79
C LEU A 764 -23.26 23.66 25.71
N GLY A 765 -22.42 24.64 25.33
CA GLY A 765 -21.29 25.09 26.13
C GLY A 765 -20.13 24.09 26.22
N PHE A 766 -19.89 23.28 25.19
CA PHE A 766 -18.83 22.28 25.20
C PHE A 766 -17.43 22.91 25.15
N GLY A 767 -16.60 22.58 26.13
CA GLY A 767 -15.17 22.86 26.17
C GLY A 767 -14.33 21.83 25.39
N ARG A 768 -13.01 22.02 25.37
CA ARG A 768 -12.05 21.13 24.69
C ARG A 768 -10.82 20.95 25.57
N THR A 769 -10.34 19.71 25.65
CA THR A 769 -9.03 19.37 26.19
C THR A 769 -8.28 18.61 25.11
N THR A 770 -7.09 19.07 24.74
CA THR A 770 -6.33 18.51 23.61
C THR A 770 -4.93 18.12 24.03
N TYR A 771 -4.51 16.90 23.72
CA TYR A 771 -3.14 16.42 23.85
C TYR A 771 -2.69 15.89 22.48
N LEU A 772 -1.87 16.67 21.78
CA LEU A 772 -1.53 16.45 20.37
C LEU A 772 -0.03 16.34 20.18
N ASN A 773 0.39 15.69 19.09
CA ASN A 773 1.78 15.56 18.69
C ASN A 773 2.62 15.02 19.87
N LYS A 774 3.71 15.69 20.23
CA LYS A 774 4.57 15.34 21.38
C LYS A 774 3.85 15.35 22.74
N ASP A 775 2.74 16.07 22.87
CA ASP A 775 1.98 16.13 24.13
C ASP A 775 1.00 14.95 24.25
N ALA A 776 0.80 14.15 23.20
CA ALA A 776 -0.01 12.94 23.22
C ALA A 776 0.73 11.77 23.91
N THR A 777 1.23 11.98 25.12
CA THR A 777 1.92 10.98 25.94
C THR A 777 0.95 10.06 26.66
N ARG A 778 1.40 8.89 27.10
CA ARG A 778 0.62 7.94 27.91
C ARG A 778 0.10 8.56 29.20
N ASP A 779 0.93 9.34 29.87
CA ASP A 779 0.54 10.11 31.07
C ASP A 779 -0.60 11.08 30.77
N ASN A 780 -0.50 11.82 29.67
CA ASN A 780 -1.53 12.78 29.27
C ASN A 780 -2.82 12.09 28.82
N LEU A 781 -2.75 10.92 28.19
CA LEU A 781 -3.93 10.12 27.90
C LEU A 781 -4.62 9.65 29.20
N GLY A 782 -3.84 9.21 30.19
CA GLY A 782 -4.35 8.87 31.53
C GLY A 782 -5.02 10.07 32.22
N ARG A 783 -4.42 11.26 32.14
CA ARG A 783 -5.02 12.51 32.64
C ARG A 783 -6.31 12.87 31.91
N LEU A 784 -6.32 12.72 30.58
CA LEU A 784 -7.51 12.99 29.76
C LEU A 784 -8.66 12.06 30.14
N LEU A 785 -8.41 10.75 30.26
CA LEU A 785 -9.42 9.77 30.70
C LEU A 785 -9.92 10.08 32.11
N SER A 786 -9.04 10.46 33.03
CA SER A 786 -9.39 10.83 34.40
C SER A 786 -10.18 12.14 34.48
N SER A 787 -10.04 13.04 33.50
CA SER A 787 -10.85 14.25 33.39
C SER A 787 -12.30 13.97 32.97
N ARG A 788 -12.59 12.74 32.52
CA ARG A 788 -13.92 12.26 32.13
C ARG A 788 -14.60 13.16 31.08
N PRO A 789 -14.00 13.36 29.89
CA PRO A 789 -14.69 14.09 28.81
C PRO A 789 -15.98 13.37 28.41
N ALA A 790 -17.02 14.13 28.11
CA ALA A 790 -18.28 13.61 27.56
C ALA A 790 -18.08 12.90 26.22
N LEU A 791 -17.22 13.46 25.37
CA LEU A 791 -16.85 12.91 24.08
C LEU A 791 -15.33 12.77 23.99
N LEU A 792 -14.83 11.56 23.77
CA LEU A 792 -13.41 11.29 23.57
C LEU A 792 -13.15 10.90 22.12
N PHE A 793 -12.18 11.53 21.47
CA PHE A 793 -11.66 11.13 20.17
C PHE A 793 -10.15 10.92 20.26
N THR A 794 -9.71 9.70 19.94
CA THR A 794 -8.27 9.37 19.88
C THR A 794 -7.88 9.00 18.46
N ALA A 795 -6.78 9.54 17.94
CA ALA A 795 -6.15 9.08 16.69
C ALA A 795 -4.69 8.73 16.94
N SER A 796 -4.37 7.45 16.82
CA SER A 796 -3.01 6.92 17.04
C SER A 796 -2.83 5.60 16.32
N HIS A 797 -1.63 5.02 16.39
CA HIS A 797 -1.50 3.60 16.08
C HIS A 797 -2.14 2.73 17.16
N GLY A 798 -2.62 1.57 16.73
CA GLY A 798 -2.92 0.46 17.63
C GLY A 798 -1.80 -0.57 17.61
N VAL A 799 -1.46 -1.10 18.79
CA VAL A 799 -0.46 -2.17 18.91
C VAL A 799 -1.02 -3.48 18.36
N GLY A 800 -0.28 -4.16 17.51
CA GLY A 800 -0.51 -5.56 17.21
C GLY A 800 0.63 -6.45 17.71
N LEU A 801 0.27 -7.59 18.28
CA LEU A 801 1.19 -8.52 18.93
C LEU A 801 1.22 -9.85 18.19
N PRO A 802 2.35 -10.57 18.25
CA PRO A 802 2.49 -11.84 17.57
C PRO A 802 1.75 -12.98 18.30
N LEU A 803 1.32 -13.97 17.53
CA LEU A 803 0.69 -15.20 18.03
C LEU A 803 1.59 -16.06 18.93
N SER A 804 2.88 -15.79 18.98
CA SER A 804 3.83 -16.52 19.84
C SER A 804 3.53 -16.35 21.34
N ASP A 805 2.80 -15.30 21.72
CA ASP A 805 2.28 -15.10 23.09
C ASP A 805 0.78 -14.76 23.03
N PRO A 806 -0.10 -15.78 22.91
CA PRO A 806 -1.53 -15.56 22.70
C PRO A 806 -2.21 -14.90 23.91
N ALA A 807 -1.70 -15.13 25.13
CA ALA A 807 -2.25 -14.52 26.33
C ALA A 807 -1.99 -13.00 26.34
N ARG A 808 -0.74 -12.59 26.09
CA ARG A 808 -0.39 -11.17 25.99
C ARG A 808 -1.08 -10.49 24.82
N LEU A 809 -1.20 -11.19 23.68
CA LEU A 809 -1.92 -10.71 22.50
C LEU A 809 -3.37 -10.39 22.84
N VAL A 810 -4.16 -11.34 23.35
CA VAL A 810 -5.58 -11.11 23.66
C VAL A 810 -5.78 -9.98 24.68
N LEU A 811 -4.83 -9.81 25.61
CA LEU A 811 -4.90 -8.76 26.62
C LEU A 811 -4.55 -7.36 26.12
N ASN A 812 -3.71 -7.23 25.09
CA ASN A 812 -3.11 -5.94 24.72
C ASN A 812 -3.24 -5.56 23.22
N GLN A 813 -3.74 -6.44 22.36
CA GLN A 813 -4.03 -6.11 20.97
C GLN A 813 -4.97 -4.90 20.90
N GLY A 814 -4.62 -3.91 20.07
CA GLY A 814 -5.41 -2.68 19.90
C GLY A 814 -5.17 -1.62 20.97
N SER A 815 -4.19 -1.80 21.85
CA SER A 815 -3.75 -0.75 22.78
C SER A 815 -3.27 0.48 22.03
N LEU A 816 -3.52 1.67 22.57
CA LEU A 816 -3.23 2.93 21.88
C LEU A 816 -1.76 3.29 22.06
N VAL A 817 -1.00 3.32 20.96
CA VAL A 817 0.38 3.82 20.94
C VAL A 817 0.36 5.33 21.18
N THR A 818 1.32 5.80 21.98
CA THR A 818 1.40 7.20 22.41
C THR A 818 2.65 7.85 21.83
N ALA A 819 2.77 9.18 21.96
CA ALA A 819 3.91 9.94 21.46
C ALA A 819 5.24 9.63 22.18
N ASP A 820 5.19 8.85 23.28
CA ASP A 820 6.37 8.32 23.95
C ASP A 820 7.11 7.26 23.10
N PHE A 821 6.46 6.75 22.06
CA PHE A 821 7.01 5.79 21.11
C PHE A 821 8.06 6.42 20.17
N THR A 822 9.06 5.62 19.81
CA THR A 822 10.01 5.92 18.72
C THR A 822 10.13 4.70 17.82
N PHE A 823 10.06 4.91 16.50
CA PHE A 823 10.15 3.83 15.51
C PHE A 823 11.39 2.96 15.69
N GLY A 824 11.21 1.64 15.54
CA GLY A 824 12.26 0.63 15.76
C GLY A 824 12.56 0.29 17.22
N SER A 825 11.88 0.93 18.20
CA SER A 825 12.01 0.57 19.61
C SER A 825 10.70 0.78 20.37
N ILE A 826 9.87 -0.26 20.41
CA ILE A 826 8.63 -0.24 21.19
C ILE A 826 8.76 -0.96 22.53
N LYS A 827 8.19 -0.36 23.58
CA LYS A 827 8.17 -0.91 24.94
C LYS A 827 6.74 -0.84 25.48
N ARG A 828 6.45 -1.64 26.50
CA ARG A 828 5.12 -1.65 27.16
C ARG A 828 4.66 -0.26 27.59
N ASP A 829 5.59 0.58 28.06
CA ASP A 829 5.28 1.94 28.53
C ASP A 829 4.91 2.93 27.41
N HIS A 830 5.10 2.57 26.14
CA HIS A 830 4.79 3.45 25.01
C HIS A 830 3.32 3.35 24.55
N TRP A 831 2.52 2.48 25.16
CA TRP A 831 1.10 2.34 24.82
C TRP A 831 0.22 2.25 26.06
N LEU A 832 -1.06 2.63 25.91
CA LEU A 832 -2.07 2.51 26.94
C LEU A 832 -3.02 1.35 26.63
N SER A 833 -3.12 0.40 27.55
CA SER A 833 -3.97 -0.80 27.42
C SER A 833 -5.04 -0.89 28.51
N GLY A 834 -5.87 -1.94 28.46
CA GLY A 834 -6.94 -2.16 29.45
C GLY A 834 -6.44 -2.32 30.89
N GLU A 835 -5.27 -2.91 31.11
CA GLU A 835 -4.68 -3.04 32.46
C GLU A 835 -4.21 -1.69 33.03
N ASP A 836 -3.82 -0.74 32.18
CA ASP A 836 -3.48 0.62 32.64
C ASP A 836 -4.71 1.34 33.17
N LEU A 837 -5.86 1.15 32.52
CA LEU A 837 -7.14 1.64 33.04
C LEU A 837 -7.48 0.98 34.39
N ASP A 838 -7.08 -0.27 34.62
CA ASP A 838 -7.27 -0.92 35.93
C ASP A 838 -6.44 -0.28 37.02
N ALA A 839 -5.18 0.04 36.72
CA ALA A 839 -4.30 0.73 37.65
C ALA A 839 -4.76 2.17 37.93
N LEU A 840 -5.19 2.90 36.90
CA LEU A 840 -5.67 4.29 37.03
C LEU A 840 -7.05 4.38 37.69
N ASN A 841 -7.89 3.37 37.48
CA ASN A 841 -9.28 3.30 37.92
C ASN A 841 -10.10 4.60 37.70
N PRO A 842 -10.12 5.17 36.47
CA PRO A 842 -10.86 6.40 36.22
C PRO A 842 -12.37 6.15 36.21
N ASN A 843 -13.14 7.15 36.64
CA ASN A 843 -14.58 7.16 36.41
C ASN A 843 -14.86 7.68 34.99
N LEU A 844 -15.41 6.85 34.12
CA LEU A 844 -15.73 7.20 32.72
C LEU A 844 -17.24 7.39 32.49
N GLU A 845 -18.01 7.48 33.56
CA GLU A 845 -19.48 7.62 33.53
C GLU A 845 -19.95 8.72 32.57
N GLY A 846 -20.77 8.32 31.60
CA GLY A 846 -21.38 9.22 30.61
C GLY A 846 -20.53 9.48 29.36
N MET A 847 -19.32 8.95 29.29
CA MET A 847 -18.43 9.12 28.13
C MET A 847 -18.92 8.31 26.93
N ILE A 848 -18.84 8.90 25.74
CA ILE A 848 -18.84 8.17 24.46
C ILE A 848 -17.46 8.38 23.82
N ALA A 849 -16.79 7.29 23.46
CA ALA A 849 -15.43 7.32 22.93
C ALA A 849 -15.35 6.83 21.49
N CYS A 850 -14.49 7.44 20.69
CA CYS A 850 -14.14 7.00 19.35
C CYS A 850 -12.63 6.79 19.23
N LEU A 851 -12.22 5.54 18.98
CA LEU A 851 -10.84 5.07 18.95
C LEU A 851 -10.41 4.80 17.51
N PHE A 852 -9.73 5.78 16.90
CA PHE A 852 -9.12 5.66 15.59
C PHE A 852 -7.72 5.05 15.70
N ALA A 853 -7.65 3.71 15.64
CA ALA A 853 -6.44 2.90 15.73
C ALA A 853 -6.69 1.47 15.21
N CYS A 854 -5.67 0.79 14.66
CA CYS A 854 -5.79 -0.64 14.33
C CYS A 854 -6.16 -1.46 15.57
N TYR A 855 -7.07 -2.43 15.40
CA TYR A 855 -7.56 -3.34 16.43
C TYR A 855 -8.19 -2.65 17.65
N GLY A 856 -8.44 -1.34 17.61
CA GLY A 856 -8.92 -0.57 18.77
C GLY A 856 -10.23 -1.07 19.37
N VAL A 857 -11.03 -1.79 18.59
CA VAL A 857 -12.27 -2.46 19.02
C VAL A 857 -12.19 -3.98 18.97
N GLY A 858 -11.49 -4.58 18.00
CA GLY A 858 -11.41 -6.04 17.94
C GLY A 858 -10.42 -6.61 16.94
N CYS A 859 -10.25 -7.93 16.97
CA CYS A 859 -9.33 -8.68 16.10
C CYS A 859 -10.01 -9.95 15.59
N PRO A 860 -10.06 -10.20 14.27
CA PRO A 860 -10.48 -11.48 13.72
C PRO A 860 -9.40 -12.55 13.94
N GLN A 861 -9.79 -13.83 13.85
CA GLN A 861 -8.81 -14.94 13.96
C GLN A 861 -7.83 -14.95 12.79
N LYS A 862 -8.31 -14.60 11.60
CA LYS A 862 -7.58 -14.64 10.36
C LYS A 862 -7.48 -13.24 9.77
N ASP A 863 -6.33 -12.91 9.20
CA ASP A 863 -6.09 -11.65 8.51
C ASP A 863 -6.93 -11.60 7.23
N GLU A 864 -7.78 -10.59 7.09
CA GLU A 864 -8.64 -10.42 5.92
C GLU A 864 -7.93 -9.74 4.74
N PHE A 865 -6.68 -9.28 4.94
CA PHE A 865 -5.88 -8.64 3.90
C PHE A 865 -4.57 -9.38 3.55
N ILE A 866 -4.11 -10.35 4.36
CA ILE A 866 -2.87 -11.12 4.10
C ILE A 866 -3.15 -12.60 3.84
N PHE A 867 -2.47 -13.14 2.82
CA PHE A 867 -2.47 -14.56 2.47
C PHE A 867 -1.06 -15.14 2.64
N ASP A 868 -0.96 -16.38 3.14
CA ASP A 868 0.30 -17.12 3.19
C ASP A 868 0.77 -17.55 1.79
N ASP A 869 1.99 -18.09 1.67
CA ASP A 869 2.55 -18.62 0.41
C ASP A 869 1.67 -19.70 -0.25
N LYS A 870 0.75 -20.29 0.53
CA LYS A 870 -0.23 -21.29 0.10
C LYS A 870 -1.61 -20.67 -0.18
N LYS A 871 -1.70 -19.34 -0.29
CA LYS A 871 -2.91 -18.58 -0.62
C LYS A 871 -4.04 -18.75 0.40
N ARG A 872 -3.72 -18.96 1.68
CA ARG A 872 -4.69 -19.05 2.77
C ARG A 872 -4.58 -17.82 3.67
N HIS A 873 -5.72 -17.34 4.17
CA HIS A 873 -5.71 -16.29 5.19
C HIS A 873 -4.84 -16.69 6.38
N GLN A 874 -3.88 -15.84 6.71
CA GLN A 874 -2.97 -16.09 7.82
C GLN A 874 -3.72 -16.00 9.15
N GLN A 875 -3.42 -16.89 10.08
CA GLN A 875 -3.92 -16.76 11.44
C GLN A 875 -3.17 -15.61 12.15
N ILE A 876 -3.89 -14.69 12.78
CA ILE A 876 -3.34 -13.53 13.51
C ILE A 876 -3.82 -13.44 14.96
N ALA A 877 -4.81 -14.26 15.33
CA ALA A 877 -5.28 -14.40 16.71
C ALA A 877 -5.64 -15.86 17.03
N PRO A 878 -5.61 -16.28 18.30
CA PRO A 878 -6.00 -17.63 18.68
C PRO A 878 -7.47 -17.91 18.35
N PHE A 879 -8.34 -16.91 18.51
CA PHE A 879 -9.77 -16.89 18.19
C PHE A 879 -10.18 -15.43 17.94
N PRO A 880 -11.35 -15.14 17.33
CA PRO A 880 -11.82 -13.76 17.18
C PRO A 880 -12.18 -13.15 18.55
N PHE A 881 -11.77 -11.92 18.83
CA PHE A 881 -12.06 -11.25 20.11
C PHE A 881 -12.29 -9.74 19.96
N VAL A 882 -12.93 -9.15 20.97
CA VAL A 882 -13.02 -7.69 21.17
C VAL A 882 -11.86 -7.25 22.05
N ALA A 883 -11.21 -6.13 21.73
CA ALA A 883 -10.03 -5.64 22.45
C ALA A 883 -10.33 -5.33 23.93
N GLN A 884 -9.36 -5.52 24.84
CA GLN A 884 -9.60 -5.32 26.26
C GLN A 884 -9.80 -3.85 26.65
N LEU A 885 -9.10 -2.91 26.00
CA LEU A 885 -9.19 -1.49 26.31
C LEU A 885 -10.65 -0.97 26.29
N PRO A 886 -11.43 -1.12 25.20
CA PRO A 886 -12.82 -0.65 25.19
C PRO A 886 -13.72 -1.43 26.15
N GLN A 887 -13.49 -2.73 26.37
CA GLN A 887 -14.22 -3.47 27.41
C GLN A 887 -14.02 -2.84 28.80
N ARG A 888 -12.78 -2.48 29.14
CA ARG A 888 -12.48 -1.81 30.41
C ARG A 888 -13.04 -0.40 30.48
N MET A 889 -13.16 0.29 29.35
CA MET A 889 -13.84 1.60 29.32
C MET A 889 -15.33 1.46 29.62
N LEU A 890 -16.02 0.52 28.98
CA LEU A 890 -17.45 0.25 29.19
C LEU A 890 -17.73 -0.17 30.64
N ALA A 891 -16.92 -1.08 31.20
CA ALA A 891 -17.06 -1.52 32.60
C ALA A 891 -16.85 -0.39 33.63
N ARG A 892 -16.23 0.72 33.22
CA ARG A 892 -15.94 1.92 34.04
C ARG A 892 -16.91 3.08 33.81
N GLY A 893 -17.99 2.86 33.08
CA GLY A 893 -19.07 3.83 32.90
C GLY A 893 -19.08 4.55 31.56
N ALA A 894 -18.16 4.27 30.64
CA ALA A 894 -18.34 4.70 29.26
C ALA A 894 -19.63 4.06 28.71
N LEU A 895 -20.48 4.86 28.08
CA LEU A 895 -21.77 4.41 27.57
C LEU A 895 -21.58 3.57 26.31
N ALA A 896 -20.67 4.00 25.45
CA ALA A 896 -20.37 3.36 24.17
C ALA A 896 -18.93 3.66 23.72
N VAL A 897 -18.36 2.75 22.93
CA VAL A 897 -17.07 2.92 22.28
C VAL A 897 -17.17 2.54 20.81
N LEU A 898 -16.81 3.46 19.92
CA LEU A 898 -16.71 3.25 18.48
C LEU A 898 -15.24 3.10 18.07
N GLY A 899 -14.92 2.22 17.14
CA GLY A 899 -13.56 2.08 16.62
C GLY A 899 -13.41 0.90 15.67
N HIS A 900 -12.18 0.55 15.31
CA HIS A 900 -11.94 -0.44 14.27
C HIS A 900 -11.77 -1.86 14.82
N VAL A 901 -12.44 -2.80 14.15
CA VAL A 901 -12.04 -4.20 14.13
C VAL A 901 -10.96 -4.36 13.07
N GLU A 902 -9.89 -5.06 13.39
CA GLU A 902 -8.77 -5.31 12.48
C GLU A 902 -7.97 -4.06 12.08
N ARG A 903 -7.91 -3.67 10.80
CA ARG A 903 -7.07 -2.55 10.34
C ARG A 903 -7.86 -1.25 10.19
N ALA A 904 -7.22 -0.16 10.61
CA ALA A 904 -7.67 1.22 10.45
C ALA A 904 -6.83 1.93 9.38
N TRP A 905 -7.45 2.31 8.29
CA TRP A 905 -6.83 3.02 7.17
C TRP A 905 -7.20 4.49 7.19
N THR A 906 -6.57 5.31 6.35
CA THR A 906 -6.85 6.76 6.31
C THR A 906 -8.07 7.12 5.47
N TYR A 907 -8.77 6.14 4.87
CA TYR A 907 -9.87 6.37 3.92
C TYR A 907 -11.20 6.74 4.56
N SER A 908 -11.32 6.64 5.89
CA SER A 908 -12.43 7.23 6.65
C SER A 908 -12.44 8.76 6.63
N PHE A 909 -11.31 9.38 6.26
CA PHE A 909 -11.18 10.83 6.12
C PHE A 909 -10.37 11.29 4.90
N SER A 910 -10.00 10.36 4.02
CA SER A 910 -9.29 10.63 2.75
C SER A 910 -10.14 10.13 1.58
N SER A 911 -10.19 10.91 0.50
CA SER A 911 -10.94 10.53 -0.69
C SER A 911 -10.17 9.53 -1.55
N THR A 912 -10.90 8.63 -2.20
CA THR A 912 -10.38 7.76 -3.26
C THR A 912 -10.15 8.51 -4.58
N GLU A 913 -10.68 9.72 -4.72
CA GLU A 913 -10.65 10.56 -5.93
C GLU A 913 -9.87 11.87 -5.75
N GLY A 914 -9.02 11.97 -4.72
CA GLY A 914 -8.05 13.06 -4.57
C GLY A 914 -8.52 14.29 -3.78
N ALA A 915 -9.68 14.25 -3.12
CA ALA A 915 -10.03 15.27 -2.14
C ALA A 915 -9.21 15.12 -0.84
N ASP A 916 -8.69 16.25 -0.36
CA ASP A 916 -7.56 16.34 0.56
C ASP A 916 -7.88 15.97 2.04
N ALA A 917 -9.06 16.37 2.55
CA ALA A 917 -9.59 15.97 3.86
C ALA A 917 -11.13 15.87 3.82
N GLN A 918 -11.69 14.77 4.32
CA GLN A 918 -13.13 14.49 4.35
C GLN A 918 -13.60 14.08 5.75
N ILE A 919 -13.69 15.03 6.68
CA ILE A 919 -14.08 14.75 8.07
C ILE A 919 -15.60 14.75 8.32
N GLN A 920 -16.42 15.02 7.30
CA GLN A 920 -17.87 15.13 7.39
C GLN A 920 -18.54 13.92 8.07
N PRO A 921 -18.12 12.66 7.82
CA PRO A 921 -18.71 11.52 8.52
C PRO A 921 -18.57 11.62 10.04
N PHE A 922 -17.39 12.02 10.54
CA PHE A 922 -17.17 12.21 11.98
C PHE A 922 -17.92 13.44 12.52
N GLN A 923 -17.97 14.53 11.75
CA GLN A 923 -18.74 15.73 12.11
C GLN A 923 -20.22 15.41 12.27
N ASP A 924 -20.79 14.59 11.38
CA ASP A 924 -22.19 14.19 11.42
C ASP A 924 -22.48 13.34 12.66
N VAL A 925 -21.66 12.32 12.94
CA VAL A 925 -21.76 11.50 14.17
C VAL A 925 -21.74 12.39 15.42
N PHE A 926 -20.75 13.27 15.56
CA PHE A 926 -20.66 14.13 16.74
C PHE A 926 -21.79 15.17 16.80
N SER A 927 -22.25 15.69 15.67
CA SER A 927 -23.40 16.60 15.63
C SER A 927 -24.67 15.92 16.12
N ARG A 928 -24.93 14.69 15.66
CA ARG A 928 -26.09 13.89 16.07
C ARG A 928 -26.03 13.55 17.56
N LEU A 929 -24.87 13.12 18.05
CA LEU A 929 -24.66 12.87 19.48
C LEU A 929 -24.92 14.13 20.32
N LEU A 930 -24.39 15.28 19.94
CA LEU A 930 -24.67 16.56 20.60
C LEU A 930 -26.16 16.94 20.51
N ASN A 931 -26.86 16.53 19.45
CA ASN A 931 -28.29 16.77 19.27
C ASN A 931 -29.17 15.69 19.93
N ALA A 932 -28.64 14.96 20.94
CA ALA A 932 -29.34 13.93 21.71
C ALA A 932 -29.83 12.72 20.87
N TRP A 933 -29.18 12.45 19.74
CA TRP A 933 -29.41 11.21 19.01
C TRP A 933 -28.79 10.05 19.78
N SER A 934 -29.39 8.86 19.64
CA SER A 934 -28.77 7.63 20.15
C SER A 934 -27.46 7.38 19.41
N VAL A 935 -26.52 6.70 20.06
CA VAL A 935 -25.22 6.41 19.45
C VAL A 935 -25.36 5.52 18.21
N GLY A 936 -26.25 4.54 18.23
CA GLY A 936 -26.54 3.68 17.08
C GLY A 936 -27.02 4.51 15.89
N SER A 937 -28.01 5.37 16.11
CA SER A 937 -28.52 6.20 15.02
C SER A 937 -27.54 7.30 14.58
N ALA A 938 -26.70 7.79 15.50
CA ALA A 938 -25.65 8.74 15.17
C ALA A 938 -24.59 8.14 14.23
N THR A 939 -24.35 6.83 14.30
CA THR A 939 -23.40 6.11 13.44
C THR A 939 -24.00 5.59 12.12
N ASP A 940 -25.32 5.69 11.92
CA ASP A 940 -26.01 5.20 10.72
C ASP A 940 -25.42 5.70 9.40
N GLN A 941 -25.26 7.02 9.25
CA GLN A 941 -24.71 7.63 8.03
C GLN A 941 -23.26 7.23 7.81
N PHE A 942 -22.54 6.97 8.90
CA PHE A 942 -21.18 6.47 8.87
C PHE A 942 -21.14 5.05 8.27
N ASN A 943 -22.11 4.20 8.59
CA ASN A 943 -22.22 2.83 8.09
C ASN A 943 -22.68 2.75 6.63
N VAL A 944 -23.56 3.66 6.17
CA VAL A 944 -24.04 3.71 4.76
C VAL A 944 -22.87 3.92 3.77
N ILE A 945 -21.79 4.56 4.21
CA ILE A 945 -20.57 4.75 3.40
C ILE A 945 -19.99 3.40 2.92
N GLN A 946 -20.09 2.33 3.73
CA GLN A 946 -19.68 0.99 3.31
C GLN A 946 -20.47 0.52 2.09
N GLY A 947 -21.78 0.75 2.06
CA GLY A 947 -22.67 0.35 0.96
C GLY A 947 -22.31 1.08 -0.33
N ALA A 948 -22.14 2.42 -0.24
CA ALA A 948 -21.73 3.24 -1.38
C ALA A 948 -20.37 2.81 -1.94
N ARG A 949 -19.37 2.59 -1.08
CA ARG A 949 -18.03 2.14 -1.49
C ARG A 949 -18.02 0.73 -2.06
N SER A 950 -18.88 -0.15 -1.56
CA SER A 950 -19.06 -1.50 -2.11
C SER A 950 -19.65 -1.45 -3.52
N LEU A 951 -20.61 -0.56 -3.79
CA LEU A 951 -21.15 -0.35 -5.13
C LEU A 951 -20.07 0.16 -6.10
N THR A 952 -19.32 1.20 -5.72
CA THR A 952 -18.24 1.75 -6.56
C THR A 952 -17.15 0.73 -6.83
N LEU A 953 -16.75 -0.07 -5.84
CA LEU A 953 -15.78 -1.15 -6.02
C LEU A 953 -16.31 -2.21 -7.00
N THR A 954 -17.54 -2.67 -6.84
CA THR A 954 -18.15 -3.67 -7.74
C THR A 954 -18.22 -3.15 -9.17
N GLN A 955 -18.67 -1.90 -9.36
CA GLN A 955 -18.71 -1.27 -10.69
C GLN A 955 -17.32 -1.19 -11.33
N ALA A 956 -16.31 -0.76 -10.55
CA ALA A 956 -14.93 -0.68 -11.04
C ALA A 956 -14.37 -2.05 -11.44
N LEU A 957 -14.72 -3.12 -10.69
CA LEU A 957 -14.36 -4.50 -11.02
C LEU A 957 -15.07 -5.00 -12.30
N GLU A 958 -16.34 -4.63 -12.49
CA GLU A 958 -17.11 -4.98 -13.70
C GLU A 958 -16.57 -4.24 -14.94
N GLU A 959 -16.33 -2.94 -14.84
CA GLU A 959 -15.74 -2.12 -15.91
C GLU A 959 -14.35 -2.64 -16.31
N GLN A 960 -13.52 -3.04 -15.34
CA GLN A 960 -12.21 -3.64 -15.62
C GLN A 960 -12.34 -4.98 -16.36
N LYS A 961 -13.39 -5.77 -16.06
CA LYS A 961 -13.57 -7.12 -16.61
C LYS A 961 -14.28 -7.13 -17.97
N TYR A 962 -15.21 -6.22 -18.20
CA TYR A 962 -16.13 -6.24 -19.34
C TYR A 962 -16.15 -4.93 -20.15
N GLY A 963 -15.38 -3.91 -19.78
CA GLY A 963 -15.40 -2.60 -20.43
C GLY A 963 -14.82 -2.59 -21.86
N ASP A 964 -15.60 -2.11 -22.82
CA ASP A 964 -15.20 -1.92 -24.21
C ASP A 964 -14.35 -0.63 -24.36
N GLY A 965 -13.05 -0.69 -24.08
CA GLY A 965 -12.05 0.27 -24.59
C GLY A 965 -12.08 1.71 -24.05
N GLY A 966 -12.78 1.99 -22.95
CA GLY A 966 -12.59 3.21 -22.15
C GLY A 966 -11.31 3.14 -21.30
N ALA A 967 -10.86 4.27 -20.74
CA ALA A 967 -9.64 4.34 -19.91
C ALA A 967 -9.59 3.21 -18.87
N ALA A 968 -8.54 2.39 -18.91
CA ALA A 968 -8.43 1.20 -18.08
C ALA A 968 -8.43 1.57 -16.59
N ILE A 969 -9.36 1.01 -15.81
CA ILE A 969 -9.34 1.10 -14.35
C ILE A 969 -8.06 0.41 -13.85
N THR A 970 -7.20 1.17 -13.18
CA THR A 970 -5.88 0.70 -12.74
C THR A 970 -5.98 -0.13 -11.45
N ASP A 971 -4.99 -0.97 -11.20
CA ASP A 971 -4.89 -1.73 -9.95
C ASP A 971 -4.77 -0.79 -8.74
N VAL A 972 -4.13 0.37 -8.91
CA VAL A 972 -4.13 1.44 -7.89
C VAL A 972 -5.55 1.90 -7.56
N GLN A 973 -6.41 2.14 -8.55
CA GLN A 973 -7.79 2.57 -8.28
C GLN A 973 -8.61 1.49 -7.57
N ILE A 974 -8.50 0.22 -8.01
CA ILE A 974 -9.18 -0.91 -7.36
C ILE A 974 -8.71 -1.08 -5.90
N SER A 975 -7.40 -0.99 -5.66
CA SER A 975 -6.85 -1.10 -4.30
C SER A 975 -7.40 -0.02 -3.36
N LYS A 976 -7.42 1.24 -3.81
CA LYS A 976 -7.99 2.38 -3.03
C LYS A 976 -9.45 2.15 -2.68
N LEU A 977 -10.27 1.70 -3.64
CA LEU A 977 -11.69 1.42 -3.42
C LEU A 977 -11.91 0.26 -2.44
N TRP A 978 -11.12 -0.81 -2.57
CA TRP A 978 -11.21 -1.97 -1.68
C TRP A 978 -10.81 -1.62 -0.24
N MET A 979 -9.72 -0.88 -0.06
CA MET A 979 -9.28 -0.39 1.25
C MET A 979 -10.31 0.56 1.85
N ALA A 980 -10.81 1.52 1.06
CA ALA A 980 -11.83 2.46 1.49
C ALA A 980 -13.12 1.76 1.94
N ARG A 981 -13.56 0.72 1.22
CA ARG A 981 -14.71 -0.11 1.58
C ARG A 981 -14.48 -0.87 2.89
N ASN A 982 -13.33 -1.52 3.05
CA ASN A 982 -13.02 -2.30 4.24
C ASN A 982 -12.78 -1.42 5.47
N ASP A 983 -12.18 -0.25 5.30
CA ASP A 983 -12.03 0.74 6.37
C ASP A 983 -13.40 1.17 6.91
N ALA A 984 -14.35 1.50 6.02
CA ALA A 984 -15.71 1.86 6.41
C ALA A 984 -16.45 0.69 7.10
N ARG A 985 -16.31 -0.53 6.58
CA ARG A 985 -16.90 -1.75 7.17
C ARG A 985 -16.35 -2.08 8.56
N ASN A 986 -15.08 -1.79 8.80
CA ASN A 986 -14.38 -2.23 9.99
C ASN A 986 -14.73 -1.42 11.25
N TYR A 987 -15.49 -0.33 11.14
CA TYR A 987 -16.02 0.34 12.31
C TYR A 987 -17.09 -0.52 12.99
N ALA A 988 -16.94 -0.70 14.30
CA ALA A 988 -17.93 -1.37 15.13
C ALA A 988 -18.23 -0.55 16.37
N LEU A 989 -19.52 -0.48 16.70
CA LEU A 989 -20.01 0.11 17.92
C LEU A 989 -20.05 -0.95 19.03
N LEU A 990 -19.43 -0.64 20.17
CA LEU A 990 -19.49 -1.42 21.39
C LEU A 990 -20.36 -0.72 22.43
N GLY A 991 -21.19 -1.49 23.13
CA GLY A 991 -22.20 -0.97 24.05
C GLY A 991 -23.61 -1.03 23.48
N ASP A 992 -24.58 -0.54 24.25
CA ASP A 992 -25.98 -0.46 23.89
C ASP A 992 -26.20 0.66 22.86
N PRO A 993 -26.68 0.35 21.65
CA PRO A 993 -26.84 1.35 20.59
C PRO A 993 -27.92 2.40 20.88
N ALA A 994 -28.81 2.17 21.84
CA ALA A 994 -29.87 3.13 22.19
C ALA A 994 -29.42 4.24 23.16
N VAL A 995 -28.21 4.17 23.73
CA VAL A 995 -27.73 5.20 24.68
C VAL A 995 -27.53 6.54 23.98
N LYS A 996 -27.79 7.62 24.71
CA LYS A 996 -27.63 9.00 24.24
C LYS A 996 -26.57 9.72 25.06
N LEU A 997 -25.92 10.70 24.43
CA LEU A 997 -25.19 11.73 25.17
C LEU A 997 -26.23 12.51 26.00
N GLY A 998 -26.09 12.57 27.32
CA GLY A 998 -27.01 13.34 28.16
C GLY A 998 -26.77 14.83 27.96
N THR A 999 -27.54 15.51 27.11
CA THR A 999 -27.26 16.88 26.65
C THR A 999 -28.14 17.96 27.23
#